data_AF-A0A1W9UZ16-F1
#
_entry.id   AF-A0A1W9UZ16-F1
#
_cell.length_a   1.000
_cell.length_b   1.000
_cell.length_c   1.000
_cell.angle_alpha   90.00
_cell.angle_beta   90.00
_cell.angle_gamma   90.00
#
_symmetry.space_group_name_H-M   'P 1'
#
loop_
_entity.id
_entity.type
_entity.pdbx_description
1 polymer ?
#
loop_
_entity_poly.entity_id
_entity_poly.type
_entity_poly.pdbx_seq_one_letter_code
_entity_poly.pdbx_strand_id
1 'polypeptide(L)'
;MTDNNWELPPDPEEPNTPHPQAGQTLPSWIREIRKETADTSDANATPKDKIPKDSDATLHAPRSAKPVTQASQPAAQKPKPETKIQSPITQAPKSTPTHYLSQKPKTRSQKPETKNQKPFLWGKFILRAILVLLILGVFGSLLALVGSLIGYQYLALQLPAPDELRSRQFNFRTTTIYDRNGDILWEINDPNFGRRTDVPLTQIAPDLRHATIATEDRFFYTNVGVDPVAVARAVYYNVTEGSIVSGASTITQQLARNVLLSPEERAQQSLMRKVKEAVLAVELTRNYSKNEILEIYLNQIYYGNLSYGIEAASQTYFGKSASQLTLAESSLLAGLPQSPAIHDPYNNPEGAKTRQKVVLSLMVEDGYITPEEAKATAAEPVIESLKDLSMTMAAPHFVNYVRAELEKIYPADLIYQAGLRIQTTLDRRLQAIAEEEVREQVRALAAKNVSNGALVAIQPQTGQILAMVGSADFRDESIAGQINMAVSPRQPGSTLKPLVYLAAFEKGWTPATLIMDVPVEYPDGAGGVYKPLNYDLKFHGPTLLRDALANSYNIPAIKALEFVGIDALKQMAARLGISALTRNDYGLALALGAGEIPLVELTGAYQAIANQGVKIDPYAIARVIDAQGRDITPPRPAPRQALRVENAYLMTHILADNQARTPTFGPNSALALSRPAAAKTGTTNEFRDNLALGYTPDIVAGVWVGNADYSPMVGTTGLSGAGPIWHNFMERAHEGLSARDFLRPPNIIEMEICADSGSIPGEVCPTRKTELFSVDNPPLGPKHDIHQMIDIDLNTGLRANEYCRANIETRYYQVYPPDGRDWAIERGIEQPPEGYCPSAAIDARITAPTDGQSVSGMVNIEGHAIAANFAYYQLEFGVSAGPQAFAPITDRITRLVEGGLLGQWDTSELPNGPYTIRLLVFDQSGGGMESRVRALIDNLPTPTPAPTQTPLPSDTPSPSPTSPATATPSPTMAADTATPTLTATPTLAATATLTPQASATPVPSATLTPLPSATDTPIFTPTIAPTPGETPPSPATPTLAPSPTDTPTATASPLPQETPTLTATPSFTATPAFTPTQTQ
;
A
#
# COMPACT_ATOMS: atom_id res chain seq x y z
N MET A 1 -0.28 -51.04 -4.80
CA MET A 1 -0.37 -50.65 -3.39
C MET A 1 -0.26 -49.13 -3.37
N THR A 2 -1.35 -48.35 -3.48
CA THR A 2 -2.59 -48.26 -2.65
C THR A 2 -2.48 -47.01 -1.76
N ASP A 3 -3.37 -46.01 -1.77
CA ASP A 3 -4.62 -45.84 -2.54
C ASP A 3 -4.95 -44.35 -2.80
N ASN A 4 -5.87 -44.10 -3.73
CA ASN A 4 -6.56 -42.81 -3.91
C ASN A 4 -7.83 -42.73 -3.04
N ASN A 5 -8.33 -41.52 -2.78
CA ASN A 5 -9.65 -41.05 -3.28
C ASN A 5 -10.12 -39.74 -2.63
N TRP A 6 -10.69 -38.86 -3.45
CA TRP A 6 -11.88 -38.05 -3.14
C TRP A 6 -12.64 -37.83 -4.47
N GLU A 7 -13.97 -37.83 -4.42
CA GLU A 7 -14.85 -37.89 -5.60
C GLU A 7 -15.42 -36.51 -6.01
N LEU A 8 -15.97 -36.42 -7.22
CA LEU A 8 -16.72 -35.27 -7.74
C LEU A 8 -18.14 -35.69 -8.19
N PRO A 9 -19.19 -34.91 -7.90
CA PRO A 9 -20.50 -35.00 -8.55
C PRO A 9 -20.56 -34.17 -9.86
N PRO A 10 -21.57 -34.37 -10.73
CA PRO A 10 -21.50 -34.01 -12.16
C PRO A 10 -22.19 -32.70 -12.60
N ASP A 11 -21.93 -32.30 -13.85
CA ASP A 11 -22.54 -31.18 -14.58
C ASP A 11 -23.99 -31.45 -15.06
N PRO A 12 -24.82 -30.40 -15.27
CA PRO A 12 -26.17 -30.46 -15.85
C PRO A 12 -26.25 -30.04 -17.35
N GLU A 13 -27.46 -30.12 -17.91
CA GLU A 13 -27.77 -30.00 -19.35
C GLU A 13 -28.10 -28.57 -19.86
N GLU A 14 -28.07 -28.40 -21.19
CA GLU A 14 -28.60 -27.28 -21.99
C GLU A 14 -29.58 -27.84 -23.06
N PRO A 15 -30.34 -27.05 -23.87
CA PRO A 15 -30.49 -25.58 -23.96
C PRO A 15 -31.96 -25.08 -24.02
N ASN A 16 -32.20 -23.75 -24.13
CA ASN A 16 -33.29 -23.14 -24.94
C ASN A 16 -33.26 -21.58 -25.00
N THR A 17 -33.90 -20.98 -26.02
CA THR A 17 -33.90 -19.52 -26.35
C THR A 17 -35.19 -19.11 -27.13
N PRO A 18 -35.48 -17.83 -27.51
CA PRO A 18 -35.17 -16.49 -26.92
C PRO A 18 -36.36 -15.45 -26.89
N HIS A 19 -36.09 -14.23 -26.38
CA HIS A 19 -36.66 -12.90 -26.78
C HIS A 19 -38.12 -12.50 -26.38
N PRO A 20 -38.56 -11.21 -26.50
CA PRO A 20 -37.89 -9.98 -27.04
C PRO A 20 -37.95 -8.66 -26.19
N GLN A 21 -37.36 -7.58 -26.74
CA GLN A 21 -37.53 -6.12 -26.46
C GLN A 21 -36.84 -5.46 -25.24
N ALA A 22 -36.47 -4.15 -25.25
CA ALA A 22 -36.08 -3.23 -26.35
C ALA A 22 -35.54 -1.87 -25.81
N GLY A 23 -34.49 -1.32 -26.46
CA GLY A 23 -34.34 0.13 -26.73
C GLY A 23 -33.65 1.06 -25.73
N GLN A 24 -32.49 1.61 -26.12
CA GLN A 24 -32.11 3.02 -25.89
C GLN A 24 -31.07 3.48 -26.94
N THR A 25 -30.96 4.81 -27.15
CA THR A 25 -30.30 5.40 -28.33
C THR A 25 -28.88 5.91 -28.09
N LEU A 26 -27.99 5.72 -29.07
CA LEU A 26 -26.61 6.21 -29.05
C LEU A 26 -26.51 7.73 -29.36
N PRO A 27 -25.61 8.49 -28.67
CA PRO A 27 -25.31 9.89 -29.00
C PRO A 27 -24.59 10.07 -30.35
N SER A 28 -24.76 11.23 -30.97
CA SER A 28 -24.38 11.50 -32.37
C SER A 28 -23.06 12.27 -32.54
N TRP A 29 -21.91 11.59 -32.58
CA TRP A 29 -20.62 12.24 -32.96
C TRP A 29 -19.61 11.38 -33.74
N ILE A 30 -20.03 10.34 -34.48
CA ILE A 30 -19.12 9.56 -35.37
C ILE A 30 -19.50 9.71 -36.86
N ARG A 31 -19.12 10.87 -37.42
CA ARG A 31 -18.84 11.19 -38.83
C ARG A 31 -17.92 12.44 -38.76
N GLU A 32 -16.79 12.59 -39.46
CA GLU A 32 -16.21 11.91 -40.62
C GLU A 32 -14.68 11.80 -40.47
N ILE A 33 -14.01 11.03 -41.35
CA ILE A 33 -12.72 11.34 -42.03
C ILE A 33 -12.27 10.09 -42.82
N ARG A 34 -12.26 10.19 -44.15
CA ARG A 34 -11.40 9.40 -45.06
C ARG A 34 -11.39 10.11 -46.42
N LYS A 35 -10.20 10.17 -47.04
CA LYS A 35 -9.85 11.01 -48.21
C LYS A 35 -9.68 12.49 -47.84
N GLU A 36 -8.85 13.28 -48.53
CA GLU A 36 -8.09 12.99 -49.77
C GLU A 36 -6.59 13.39 -49.66
N THR A 37 -5.79 13.21 -50.71
CA THR A 37 -4.31 13.22 -50.66
C THR A 37 -3.65 14.21 -51.62
N ALA A 38 -2.45 14.67 -51.21
CA ALA A 38 -1.35 15.22 -52.03
C ALA A 38 -1.43 16.69 -52.50
N ASP A 39 -0.22 17.23 -52.78
CA ASP A 39 0.13 18.51 -53.43
C ASP A 39 -0.25 19.84 -52.71
N THR A 40 0.50 20.95 -52.77
CA THR A 40 1.76 21.31 -53.51
C THR A 40 2.83 21.99 -52.61
N SER A 41 3.95 22.41 -53.23
CA SER A 41 5.17 23.01 -52.66
C SER A 41 5.19 24.55 -52.49
N ASP A 42 6.21 25.01 -51.76
CA ASP A 42 6.93 26.31 -51.81
C ASP A 42 6.21 27.68 -51.66
N ALA A 43 6.71 28.52 -50.73
CA ALA A 43 7.45 29.76 -51.06
C ALA A 43 7.74 30.68 -49.83
N ASN A 44 8.86 31.41 -49.87
CA ASN A 44 9.21 32.46 -48.89
C ASN A 44 8.54 33.81 -49.18
N ALA A 45 8.20 34.61 -48.14
CA ALA A 45 8.39 36.07 -48.16
C ALA A 45 8.26 36.76 -46.77
N THR A 46 9.32 37.44 -46.33
CA THR A 46 9.31 38.68 -45.52
C THR A 46 9.94 39.79 -46.41
N PRO A 47 10.09 41.12 -46.08
CA PRO A 47 10.09 41.77 -44.75
C PRO A 47 9.62 43.28 -44.68
N LYS A 48 9.90 43.97 -43.54
CA LYS A 48 9.99 45.46 -43.34
C LYS A 48 8.66 46.25 -43.40
N ASP A 49 8.43 47.46 -42.83
CA ASP A 49 9.09 48.50 -41.99
C ASP A 49 7.92 49.43 -41.45
N LYS A 50 7.91 50.40 -40.51
CA LYS A 50 8.79 51.04 -39.46
C LYS A 50 7.87 51.87 -38.49
N ILE A 51 8.14 52.07 -37.18
CA ILE A 51 8.99 53.09 -36.47
C ILE A 51 8.64 54.57 -36.82
N PRO A 52 8.51 55.57 -35.88
CA PRO A 52 8.47 55.58 -34.39
C PRO A 52 7.41 56.54 -33.71
N LYS A 53 7.40 56.60 -32.37
CA LYS A 53 7.78 57.78 -31.52
C LYS A 53 6.86 58.28 -30.37
N ASP A 54 7.36 58.10 -29.15
CA ASP A 54 7.40 58.92 -27.91
C ASP A 54 6.40 60.08 -27.64
N SER A 55 5.83 60.08 -26.44
CA SER A 55 5.77 61.26 -25.55
C SER A 55 5.92 60.82 -24.07
N ASP A 56 6.46 61.70 -23.23
CA ASP A 56 7.05 61.37 -21.91
C ASP A 56 6.45 62.26 -20.78
N ALA A 57 6.83 62.00 -19.51
CA ALA A 57 6.60 62.81 -18.30
C ALA A 57 5.16 62.84 -17.71
N THR A 58 4.90 62.94 -16.39
CA THR A 58 5.77 62.91 -15.17
C THR A 58 4.95 62.63 -13.90
N LEU A 59 5.61 62.09 -12.86
CA LEU A 59 5.43 62.32 -11.39
C LEU A 59 4.02 62.56 -10.79
N HIS A 60 3.58 61.72 -9.85
CA HIS A 60 3.51 62.06 -8.40
C HIS A 60 2.89 60.96 -7.50
N ALA A 61 3.30 60.97 -6.23
CA ALA A 61 2.67 60.34 -5.05
C ALA A 61 3.04 61.21 -3.81
N PRO A 62 2.56 60.94 -2.56
CA PRO A 62 1.49 60.04 -2.08
C PRO A 62 0.45 60.75 -1.14
N ARG A 63 -0.56 60.02 -0.59
CA ARG A 63 -1.04 60.03 0.84
C ARG A 63 -2.55 59.74 1.08
N SER A 64 -2.81 58.61 1.77
CA SER A 64 -3.75 58.37 2.90
C SER A 64 -5.08 59.13 3.09
N ALA A 65 -6.18 58.39 3.30
CA ALA A 65 -7.16 58.64 4.40
C ALA A 65 -8.10 57.44 4.74
N LYS A 66 -8.21 57.16 6.05
CA LYS A 66 -9.19 56.40 6.88
C LYS A 66 -10.51 55.84 6.28
N PRO A 67 -10.96 54.64 6.70
CA PRO A 67 -12.38 54.26 6.78
C PRO A 67 -13.06 54.78 8.07
N VAL A 68 -14.41 54.79 8.11
CA VAL A 68 -15.23 55.21 9.27
C VAL A 68 -16.35 54.20 9.55
N THR A 69 -16.77 54.11 10.81
CA THR A 69 -17.76 53.20 11.43
C THR A 69 -19.21 53.52 11.01
N GLN A 70 -20.23 52.66 11.17
CA GLN A 70 -20.81 52.19 12.44
C GLN A 70 -21.69 50.90 12.38
N ALA A 71 -21.93 50.37 13.58
CA ALA A 71 -22.61 49.14 14.01
C ALA A 71 -24.04 48.84 13.51
N SER A 72 -24.44 47.56 13.64
CA SER A 72 -25.79 47.14 14.12
C SER A 72 -25.87 45.66 14.58
N GLN A 73 -26.71 45.41 15.59
CA GLN A 73 -27.36 44.15 16.01
C GLN A 73 -28.87 44.50 16.26
N PRO A 74 -29.85 43.59 16.52
CA PRO A 74 -29.75 42.14 16.86
C PRO A 74 -30.81 41.16 16.24
N ALA A 75 -30.63 39.87 16.55
CA ALA A 75 -31.64 38.82 16.86
C ALA A 75 -32.69 38.26 15.85
N ALA A 76 -32.65 36.93 15.63
CA ALA A 76 -33.78 35.97 15.46
C ALA A 76 -33.25 34.51 15.62
N GLN A 77 -33.81 33.61 16.45
CA GLN A 77 -34.82 32.55 16.14
C GLN A 77 -34.50 31.72 14.86
N LYS A 78 -34.58 30.37 14.79
CA LYS A 78 -35.39 29.30 15.46
C LYS A 78 -34.78 27.90 15.03
N PRO A 79 -35.37 26.69 15.26
CA PRO A 79 -36.54 26.27 16.06
C PRO A 79 -36.23 25.11 17.07
N LYS A 80 -37.29 24.45 17.56
CA LYS A 80 -37.30 23.33 18.55
C LYS A 80 -38.36 22.29 18.13
N PRO A 81 -38.18 20.97 18.35
CA PRO A 81 -39.25 19.96 18.28
C PRO A 81 -39.86 19.65 19.67
N GLU A 82 -41.16 19.32 19.72
CA GLU A 82 -41.94 18.99 20.94
C GLU A 82 -43.30 18.38 20.52
N THR A 83 -44.08 17.60 21.30
CA THR A 83 -44.09 17.14 22.72
C THR A 83 -44.82 15.77 22.76
N LYS A 84 -44.87 15.07 23.93
CA LYS A 84 -45.88 14.06 24.44
C LYS A 84 -45.24 12.73 24.94
N ILE A 85 -45.83 11.95 25.88
CA ILE A 85 -47.19 12.01 26.48
C ILE A 85 -47.28 11.56 27.97
N GLN A 86 -48.18 12.25 28.72
CA GLN A 86 -48.96 11.84 29.93
C GLN A 86 -48.33 11.50 31.31
N SER A 87 -49.20 11.55 32.32
CA SER A 87 -49.00 11.48 33.78
C SER A 87 -50.06 10.54 34.42
N PRO A 88 -50.02 10.29 35.75
CA PRO A 88 -50.99 10.95 36.65
C PRO A 88 -50.30 11.64 37.86
N ILE A 89 -50.69 12.87 38.28
CA ILE A 89 -51.82 13.23 39.20
C ILE A 89 -51.57 12.71 40.64
N THR A 90 -51.34 13.59 41.65
CA THR A 90 -52.43 14.30 42.37
C THR A 90 -51.98 15.62 43.06
N GLN A 91 -52.77 16.68 42.85
CA GLN A 91 -53.17 17.87 43.67
C GLN A 91 -52.51 18.15 45.05
N ALA A 92 -52.51 19.37 45.65
CA ALA A 92 -52.67 20.80 45.27
C ALA A 92 -52.45 21.69 46.56
N PRO A 93 -52.84 22.99 46.69
CA PRO A 93 -51.90 24.09 46.43
C PRO A 93 -51.79 25.23 47.50
N LYS A 94 -50.68 26.00 47.45
CA LYS A 94 -50.51 27.47 47.71
C LYS A 94 -51.10 28.09 49.03
N SER A 95 -50.38 28.98 49.73
CA SER A 95 -50.14 30.36 49.23
C SER A 95 -49.33 31.27 50.18
N THR A 96 -48.69 32.27 49.56
CA THR A 96 -47.99 33.49 50.07
C THR A 96 -48.01 34.48 48.86
N PRO A 97 -48.01 35.84 48.94
CA PRO A 97 -47.51 36.80 49.95
C PRO A 97 -48.65 37.78 50.43
N THR A 98 -48.50 39.01 50.97
CA THR A 98 -47.49 40.10 50.84
C THR A 98 -47.58 41.14 52.00
N HIS A 99 -46.51 41.90 52.25
CA HIS A 99 -46.46 43.06 53.16
C HIS A 99 -47.37 44.23 52.76
N TYR A 100 -47.78 45.08 53.73
CA TYR A 100 -47.91 46.54 53.51
C TYR A 100 -47.83 47.41 54.82
N LEU A 101 -46.93 48.41 54.79
CA LEU A 101 -46.91 49.75 55.44
C LEU A 101 -47.15 50.04 56.97
N SER A 102 -46.11 50.66 57.57
CA SER A 102 -46.11 52.05 58.16
C SER A 102 -46.18 52.36 59.68
N GLN A 103 -45.23 53.23 60.08
CA GLN A 103 -45.26 54.30 61.12
C GLN A 103 -45.20 54.06 62.66
N LYS A 104 -44.52 55.02 63.32
CA LYS A 104 -44.41 55.29 64.78
C LYS A 104 -45.34 56.51 65.13
N PRO A 105 -45.27 57.21 66.30
CA PRO A 105 -44.68 56.93 67.62
C PRO A 105 -45.62 57.26 68.83
N LYS A 106 -45.18 57.02 70.08
CA LYS A 106 -45.10 58.04 71.18
C LYS A 106 -44.62 57.47 72.53
N THR A 107 -44.31 58.39 73.46
CA THR A 107 -43.60 58.18 74.73
C THR A 107 -44.44 58.63 75.93
N ARG A 108 -44.33 57.98 77.11
CA ARG A 108 -44.43 58.74 78.39
C ARG A 108 -43.79 58.09 79.64
N SER A 109 -43.11 58.97 80.37
CA SER A 109 -42.60 58.96 81.75
C SER A 109 -43.32 58.12 82.83
N GLN A 110 -42.55 57.56 83.79
CA GLN A 110 -42.59 57.96 85.21
C GLN A 110 -41.32 57.51 86.00
N LYS A 111 -41.16 58.02 87.24
CA LYS A 111 -39.93 58.02 88.09
C LYS A 111 -40.31 58.51 89.52
N PRO A 112 -39.47 58.41 90.59
CA PRO A 112 -38.69 57.30 91.19
C PRO A 112 -39.27 56.83 92.57
N GLU A 113 -38.58 55.96 93.32
CA GLU A 113 -38.27 55.98 94.78
C GLU A 113 -37.92 54.56 95.32
N THR A 114 -37.56 54.36 96.60
CA THR A 114 -36.16 54.41 97.12
C THR A 114 -35.81 53.21 98.03
N LYS A 115 -34.50 52.88 98.14
CA LYS A 115 -33.85 51.99 99.15
C LYS A 115 -34.33 50.51 99.14
N ASN A 116 -33.61 49.53 99.68
CA ASN A 116 -32.46 49.53 100.59
C ASN A 116 -31.45 48.39 100.26
N GLN A 117 -30.21 48.46 100.75
CA GLN A 117 -29.15 47.47 100.44
C GLN A 117 -29.09 46.27 101.41
N LYS A 118 -28.71 45.10 100.90
CA LYS A 118 -27.84 44.12 101.59
C LYS A 118 -26.86 43.50 100.57
N PRO A 119 -25.59 43.24 100.92
CA PRO A 119 -24.59 42.76 99.98
C PRO A 119 -24.65 41.24 99.76
N PHE A 120 -24.40 40.78 98.53
CA PHE A 120 -24.13 39.36 98.23
C PHE A 120 -22.99 39.19 97.24
N LEU A 121 -22.17 38.15 97.43
CA LEU A 121 -20.78 38.06 96.96
C LEU A 121 -20.64 37.70 95.47
N TRP A 122 -20.57 38.70 94.59
CA TRP A 122 -20.43 38.50 93.14
C TRP A 122 -19.06 37.95 92.67
N GLY A 123 -17.98 38.24 93.40
CA GLY A 123 -16.61 37.94 92.93
C GLY A 123 -16.31 36.45 92.63
N LYS A 124 -17.00 35.51 93.29
CA LYS A 124 -16.82 34.07 93.05
C LYS A 124 -17.66 33.52 91.88
N PHE A 125 -18.66 34.25 91.39
CA PHE A 125 -19.48 33.82 90.25
C PHE A 125 -18.85 34.18 88.91
N ILE A 126 -18.34 35.40 88.74
CA ILE A 126 -17.64 35.81 87.51
C ILE A 126 -16.41 34.92 87.26
N LEU A 127 -15.60 34.66 88.29
CA LEU A 127 -14.41 33.82 88.15
C LEU A 127 -14.76 32.37 87.75
N ARG A 128 -15.88 31.82 88.26
CA ARG A 128 -16.38 30.50 87.87
C ARG A 128 -16.95 30.48 86.46
N ALA A 129 -17.65 31.54 86.03
CA ALA A 129 -18.15 31.65 84.66
C ALA A 129 -16.99 31.71 83.65
N ILE A 130 -15.95 32.49 83.94
CA ILE A 130 -14.72 32.56 83.12
C ILE A 130 -13.99 31.20 83.10
N LEU A 131 -13.87 30.52 84.25
CA LEU A 131 -13.25 29.20 84.33
C LEU A 131 -14.03 28.15 83.51
N VAL A 132 -15.37 28.15 83.59
CA VAL A 132 -16.23 27.25 82.81
C VAL A 132 -16.15 27.56 81.32
N LEU A 133 -16.10 28.84 80.91
CA LEU A 133 -15.89 29.22 79.51
C LEU A 133 -14.50 28.83 79.00
N LEU A 134 -13.45 28.90 79.83
CA LEU A 134 -12.12 28.38 79.50
C LEU A 134 -12.12 26.85 79.36
N ILE A 135 -12.77 26.12 80.28
CA ILE A 135 -12.87 24.66 80.21
C ILE A 135 -13.70 24.22 78.99
N LEU A 136 -14.80 24.90 78.68
CA LEU A 136 -15.58 24.67 77.46
C LEU A 136 -14.81 25.05 76.20
N GLY A 137 -13.96 26.08 76.24
CA GLY A 137 -13.06 26.45 75.15
C GLY A 137 -11.98 25.40 74.89
N VAL A 138 -11.36 24.86 75.95
CA VAL A 138 -10.36 23.77 75.86
C VAL A 138 -11.00 22.44 75.47
N PHE A 139 -12.19 22.13 75.98
CA PHE A 139 -12.91 20.91 75.59
C PHE A 139 -13.45 21.01 74.15
N GLY A 140 -13.89 22.21 73.74
CA GLY A 140 -14.29 22.51 72.37
C GLY A 140 -13.12 22.46 71.39
N SER A 141 -11.94 22.97 71.75
CA SER A 141 -10.74 22.86 70.91
C SER A 141 -10.19 21.44 70.86
N LEU A 142 -10.30 20.66 71.95
CA LEU A 142 -9.95 19.24 71.95
C LEU A 142 -10.92 18.42 71.08
N LEU A 143 -12.23 18.68 71.15
CA LEU A 143 -13.23 18.06 70.27
C LEU A 143 -13.03 18.47 68.81
N ALA A 144 -12.67 19.73 68.54
CA ALA A 144 -12.31 20.17 67.20
C ALA A 144 -11.03 19.48 66.70
N LEU A 145 -10.00 19.34 67.53
CA LEU A 145 -8.77 18.62 67.20
C LEU A 145 -9.03 17.14 66.88
N VAL A 146 -9.81 16.45 67.72
CA VAL A 146 -10.19 15.04 67.51
C VAL A 146 -11.09 14.91 66.27
N GLY A 147 -12.05 15.81 66.07
CA GLY A 147 -12.89 15.84 64.88
C GLY A 147 -12.11 16.09 63.59
N SER A 148 -11.12 17.00 63.62
CA SER A 148 -10.19 17.23 62.51
C SER A 148 -9.28 16.03 62.26
N LEU A 149 -8.82 15.33 63.31
CA LEU A 149 -7.97 14.15 63.17
C LEU A 149 -8.73 12.96 62.56
N ILE A 150 -9.96 12.73 63.02
CA ILE A 150 -10.87 11.71 62.47
C ILE A 150 -11.26 12.07 61.04
N GLY A 151 -11.61 13.34 60.76
CA GLY A 151 -11.93 13.81 59.42
C GLY A 151 -10.75 13.69 58.44
N TYR A 152 -9.54 13.99 58.91
CA TYR A 152 -8.29 13.79 58.16
C TYR A 152 -8.03 12.31 57.87
N GLN A 153 -8.16 11.41 58.85
CA GLN A 153 -8.04 9.96 58.60
C GLN A 153 -9.12 9.45 57.64
N TYR A 154 -10.38 9.87 57.80
CA TYR A 154 -11.47 9.50 56.90
C TYR A 154 -11.23 9.96 55.46
N LEU A 155 -10.70 11.18 55.27
CA LEU A 155 -10.29 11.68 53.96
C LEU A 155 -9.08 10.95 53.40
N ALA A 156 -8.03 10.74 54.21
CA ALA A 156 -6.81 10.04 53.78
C ALA A 156 -7.08 8.59 53.33
N LEU A 157 -7.99 7.89 54.01
CA LEU A 157 -8.45 6.54 53.61
C LEU A 157 -9.35 6.51 52.36
N GLN A 158 -9.76 7.67 51.85
CA GLN A 158 -10.59 7.83 50.63
C GLN A 158 -9.83 8.53 49.49
N LEU A 159 -8.52 8.73 49.63
CA LEU A 159 -7.65 9.33 48.64
C LEU A 159 -6.75 8.26 48.00
N PRO A 160 -6.32 8.45 46.73
CA PRO A 160 -5.32 7.58 46.11
C PRO A 160 -4.05 7.45 46.95
N ALA A 161 -3.39 6.30 46.88
CA ALA A 161 -2.12 6.13 47.59
C ALA A 161 -1.07 7.11 47.03
N PRO A 162 -0.28 7.81 47.86
CA PRO A 162 0.74 8.75 47.37
C PRO A 162 1.70 8.12 46.35
N ASP A 163 2.04 6.84 46.55
CA ASP A 163 2.91 6.05 45.68
C ASP A 163 2.40 5.95 44.22
N GLU A 164 1.08 6.14 44.00
CA GLU A 164 0.48 6.21 42.66
C GLU A 164 0.87 7.47 41.89
N LEU A 165 1.50 8.49 42.50
CA LEU A 165 1.91 9.68 41.75
C LEU A 165 2.86 9.31 40.61
N ARG A 166 3.84 8.43 40.86
CA ARG A 166 4.78 7.95 39.83
C ARG A 166 4.13 6.99 38.83
N SER A 167 3.08 6.24 39.18
CA SER A 167 2.38 5.38 38.20
C SER A 167 1.44 6.18 37.30
N ARG A 168 0.67 7.11 37.88
CA ARG A 168 -0.21 8.05 37.16
C ARG A 168 0.57 9.11 36.38
N GLN A 169 1.84 9.36 36.72
CA GLN A 169 2.75 10.12 35.87
C GLN A 169 2.87 9.50 34.46
N PHE A 170 2.65 8.20 34.28
CA PHE A 170 2.70 7.54 32.97
C PHE A 170 1.39 7.61 32.15
N ASN A 171 0.37 8.35 32.60
CA ASN A 171 -0.96 8.38 31.96
C ASN A 171 -0.94 8.67 30.44
N PHE A 172 0.03 9.45 29.96
CA PHE A 172 0.42 9.43 28.55
C PHE A 172 1.86 9.96 28.34
N ARG A 173 2.46 9.56 27.22
CA ARG A 173 3.69 10.06 26.61
C ARG A 173 3.48 10.13 25.09
N THR A 174 4.11 11.10 24.43
CA THR A 174 3.95 11.23 22.97
C THR A 174 4.70 10.14 22.22
N THR A 175 4.02 9.52 21.26
CA THR A 175 4.59 8.54 20.35
C THR A 175 5.29 9.26 19.19
N THR A 176 6.57 8.94 18.96
CA THR A 176 7.40 9.59 17.94
C THR A 176 7.78 8.62 16.83
N ILE A 177 7.57 9.05 15.58
CA ILE A 177 7.96 8.35 14.36
C ILE A 177 9.25 8.98 13.84
N TYR A 178 10.28 8.16 13.63
CA TYR A 178 11.60 8.56 13.15
C TYR A 178 11.89 8.00 11.75
N ASP A 179 12.72 8.67 10.97
CA ASP A 179 13.30 8.13 9.73
C ASP A 179 14.30 7.00 10.04
N ARG A 180 14.92 6.40 9.01
CA ARG A 180 15.90 5.31 9.21
C ARG A 180 17.16 5.73 9.97
N ASN A 181 17.51 7.02 9.96
CA ASN A 181 18.71 7.60 10.58
C ASN A 181 18.47 8.06 12.03
N GLY A 182 17.20 8.28 12.40
CA GLY A 182 16.79 8.75 13.73
C GLY A 182 16.27 10.18 13.77
N ASP A 183 16.05 10.83 12.63
CA ASP A 183 15.39 12.13 12.55
C ASP A 183 13.87 12.00 12.78
N ILE A 184 13.26 12.92 13.52
CA ILE A 184 11.80 12.92 13.74
C ILE A 184 11.07 13.22 12.41
N LEU A 185 10.15 12.33 12.00
CA LEU A 185 9.21 12.56 10.90
C LEU A 185 7.89 13.15 11.42
N TRP A 186 7.39 12.62 12.53
CA TRP A 186 6.14 13.04 13.14
C TRP A 186 6.03 12.65 14.62
N GLU A 187 5.20 13.38 15.36
CA GLU A 187 4.78 13.06 16.72
C GLU A 187 3.26 12.87 16.73
N ILE A 188 2.79 11.69 17.17
CA ILE A 188 1.38 11.36 17.24
C ILE A 188 0.77 12.06 18.45
N ASN A 189 0.02 13.14 18.18
CA ASN A 189 -0.70 13.92 19.17
C ASN A 189 -2.14 13.39 19.30
N ASP A 190 -2.51 12.88 20.48
CA ASP A 190 -3.93 12.65 20.82
C ASP A 190 -4.60 14.03 21.02
N PRO A 191 -5.73 14.35 20.34
CA PRO A 191 -6.41 15.64 20.50
C PRO A 191 -6.84 15.99 21.93
N ASN A 192 -6.93 14.99 22.82
CA ASN A 192 -7.35 15.15 24.21
C ASN A 192 -6.17 15.35 25.18
N PHE A 193 -4.94 14.96 24.78
CA PHE A 193 -3.76 14.90 25.66
C PHE A 193 -2.50 15.60 25.12
N GLY A 194 -2.37 15.80 23.80
CA GLY A 194 -1.31 16.60 23.19
C GLY A 194 0.12 16.00 23.24
N ARG A 195 1.11 16.90 23.23
CA ARG A 195 2.56 16.63 23.28
C ARG A 195 3.06 16.53 24.72
N ARG A 196 3.87 15.51 25.04
CA ARG A 196 4.64 15.41 26.28
C ARG A 196 5.92 14.58 26.11
N THR A 197 7.02 15.14 26.60
CA THR A 197 8.34 14.51 26.74
C THR A 197 8.80 14.66 28.19
N ASP A 198 9.21 13.55 28.83
CA ASP A 198 9.72 13.57 30.20
C ASP A 198 11.24 13.87 30.23
N VAL A 199 11.66 14.87 31.01
CA VAL A 199 13.08 15.19 31.27
C VAL A 199 13.36 15.32 32.79
N PRO A 200 14.53 14.88 33.29
CA PRO A 200 14.89 15.04 34.69
C PRO A 200 15.14 16.52 35.04
N LEU A 201 14.98 16.90 36.31
CA LEU A 201 15.11 18.29 36.79
C LEU A 201 16.50 18.91 36.55
N THR A 202 17.52 18.06 36.36
CA THR A 202 18.88 18.44 35.98
C THR A 202 19.02 18.87 34.52
N GLN A 203 18.08 18.51 33.65
CA GLN A 203 17.98 18.93 32.25
C GLN A 203 16.95 20.05 32.03
N ILE A 204 16.55 20.74 33.11
CA ILE A 204 15.67 21.91 33.05
C ILE A 204 16.47 23.15 33.50
N ALA A 205 16.42 24.22 32.71
CA ALA A 205 17.18 25.46 32.95
C ALA A 205 16.94 26.03 34.36
N PRO A 206 18.00 26.46 35.09
CA PRO A 206 17.87 27.02 36.43
C PRO A 206 16.88 28.18 36.51
N ASP A 207 16.93 29.08 35.54
CA ASP A 207 16.10 30.29 35.47
C ASP A 207 14.61 29.96 35.43
N LEU A 208 14.21 28.94 34.68
CA LEU A 208 12.82 28.49 34.64
C LEU A 208 12.37 27.89 35.98
N ARG A 209 13.23 27.08 36.63
CA ARG A 209 12.90 26.51 37.95
C ARG A 209 12.65 27.63 38.94
N HIS A 210 13.52 28.64 38.96
CA HIS A 210 13.37 29.84 39.80
C HIS A 210 12.13 30.67 39.42
N ALA A 211 11.90 30.92 38.13
CA ALA A 211 10.74 31.66 37.62
C ALA A 211 9.42 30.98 38.00
N THR A 212 9.34 29.66 37.88
CA THR A 212 8.16 28.87 38.25
C THR A 212 7.92 28.91 39.76
N ILE A 213 8.97 28.76 40.58
CA ILE A 213 8.87 28.84 42.04
C ILE A 213 8.39 30.24 42.47
N ALA A 214 9.04 31.32 42.00
CA ALA A 214 8.68 32.69 42.33
C ALA A 214 7.24 33.06 41.91
N THR A 215 6.74 32.44 40.83
CA THR A 215 5.41 32.71 40.26
C THR A 215 4.29 31.91 40.92
N GLU A 216 4.50 30.63 41.22
CA GLU A 216 3.44 29.70 41.64
C GLU A 216 3.54 29.25 43.12
N ASP A 217 4.73 29.27 43.73
CA ASP A 217 4.92 28.86 45.14
C ASP A 217 6.24 29.38 45.75
N ARG A 218 6.25 30.67 46.12
CA ARG A 218 7.37 31.38 46.77
C ARG A 218 8.05 30.61 47.91
N PHE A 219 7.29 29.81 48.67
CA PHE A 219 7.78 29.05 49.81
C PHE A 219 7.92 27.54 49.52
N PHE A 220 8.01 27.15 48.25
CA PHE A 220 7.98 25.75 47.80
C PHE A 220 8.85 24.81 48.62
N TYR A 221 10.14 25.15 48.83
CA TYR A 221 11.09 24.30 49.54
C TYR A 221 10.87 24.22 51.06
N THR A 222 10.20 25.21 51.66
CA THR A 222 10.00 25.30 53.12
C THR A 222 8.58 24.98 53.57
N ASN A 223 7.60 25.00 52.66
CA ASN A 223 6.21 24.66 52.97
C ASN A 223 6.00 23.12 53.11
N VAL A 224 4.98 22.72 53.85
CA VAL A 224 4.66 21.30 54.12
C VAL A 224 3.76 20.67 53.05
N GLY A 225 3.85 21.15 51.81
CA GLY A 225 2.93 20.84 50.71
C GLY A 225 1.78 21.83 50.61
N VAL A 226 1.45 22.51 51.71
CA VAL A 226 0.56 23.68 51.76
C VAL A 226 1.30 24.83 52.44
N ASP A 227 1.02 26.07 52.04
CA ASP A 227 1.49 27.28 52.75
C ASP A 227 0.40 27.78 53.72
N PRO A 228 0.58 27.65 55.05
CA PRO A 228 -0.37 28.14 56.03
C PRO A 228 -0.53 29.67 56.02
N VAL A 229 0.50 30.41 55.59
CA VAL A 229 0.48 31.87 55.53
C VAL A 229 -0.35 32.34 54.34
N ALA A 230 -0.16 31.76 53.14
CA ALA A 230 -1.04 32.03 52.00
C ALA A 230 -2.49 31.60 52.28
N VAL A 231 -2.72 30.46 52.94
CA VAL A 231 -4.08 30.03 53.31
C VAL A 231 -4.74 30.99 54.31
N ALA A 232 -4.05 31.38 55.38
CA ALA A 232 -4.57 32.36 56.35
C ALA A 232 -4.82 33.74 55.70
N ARG A 233 -3.93 34.18 54.80
CA ARG A 233 -4.07 35.40 54.00
C ARG A 233 -5.29 35.34 53.09
N ALA A 234 -5.49 34.24 52.38
CA ALA A 234 -6.66 34.05 51.51
C ALA A 234 -7.97 33.97 52.29
N VAL A 235 -7.99 33.32 53.47
CA VAL A 235 -9.16 33.33 54.36
C VAL A 235 -9.48 34.75 54.84
N TYR A 236 -8.48 35.55 55.19
CA TYR A 236 -8.66 36.96 55.55
C TYR A 236 -9.29 37.75 54.38
N TYR A 237 -8.68 37.73 53.19
CA TYR A 237 -9.19 38.47 52.04
C TYR A 237 -10.58 38.00 51.59
N ASN A 238 -10.86 36.70 51.57
CA ASN A 238 -12.19 36.17 51.24
C ASN A 238 -13.28 36.67 52.23
N VAL A 239 -12.91 36.96 53.48
CA VAL A 239 -13.80 37.51 54.52
C VAL A 239 -13.94 39.03 54.43
N THR A 240 -12.90 39.76 54.01
CA THR A 240 -12.93 41.24 53.94
C THR A 240 -13.39 41.79 52.59
N GLU A 241 -13.16 41.07 51.48
CA GLU A 241 -13.38 41.55 50.11
C GLU A 241 -14.49 40.79 49.36
N GLY A 242 -15.05 39.72 49.95
CA GLY A 242 -16.27 39.07 49.47
C GLY A 242 -16.16 38.31 48.14
N SER A 243 -14.94 38.14 47.61
CA SER A 243 -14.64 37.34 46.42
C SER A 243 -13.61 36.26 46.74
N ILE A 244 -13.55 35.19 45.94
CA ILE A 244 -12.57 34.11 46.14
C ILE A 244 -11.26 34.51 45.47
N VAL A 245 -10.25 34.88 46.28
CA VAL A 245 -8.94 35.27 45.76
C VAL A 245 -8.18 34.05 45.23
N SER A 246 -7.98 34.02 43.91
CA SER A 246 -7.20 32.98 43.23
C SER A 246 -5.69 33.26 43.39
N GLY A 247 -4.97 32.37 44.08
CA GLY A 247 -3.51 32.47 44.22
C GLY A 247 -2.88 31.66 45.36
N ALA A 248 -3.64 31.29 46.40
CA ALA A 248 -3.13 30.51 47.53
C ALA A 248 -3.11 28.99 47.27
N SER A 249 -2.42 28.54 46.22
CA SER A 249 -2.32 27.11 45.89
C SER A 249 -0.91 26.72 45.44
N THR A 250 -0.21 26.00 46.31
CA THR A 250 1.17 25.55 46.12
C THR A 250 1.35 24.69 44.88
N ILE A 251 2.59 24.62 44.38
CA ILE A 251 2.99 23.68 43.30
C ILE A 251 2.53 22.25 43.66
N THR A 252 2.67 21.84 44.92
CA THR A 252 2.27 20.50 45.38
C THR A 252 0.74 20.29 45.37
N GLN A 253 -0.06 21.30 45.74
CA GLN A 253 -1.53 21.23 45.62
C GLN A 253 -1.97 21.20 44.15
N GLN A 254 -1.31 21.96 43.29
CA GLN A 254 -1.59 21.96 41.85
C GLN A 254 -1.23 20.63 41.20
N LEU A 255 -0.11 20.00 41.60
CA LEU A 255 0.26 18.65 41.18
C LEU A 255 -0.76 17.60 41.64
N ALA A 256 -1.13 17.60 42.93
CA ALA A 256 -2.13 16.71 43.50
C ALA A 256 -3.49 16.83 42.77
N ARG A 257 -3.95 18.06 42.52
CA ARG A 257 -5.14 18.36 41.72
C ARG A 257 -5.04 17.75 40.32
N ASN A 258 -3.93 17.95 39.64
CA ASN A 258 -3.79 17.63 38.22
C ASN A 258 -3.62 16.12 37.95
N VAL A 259 -2.96 15.36 38.85
CA VAL A 259 -2.61 13.93 38.63
C VAL A 259 -3.49 12.95 39.42
N LEU A 260 -3.85 13.27 40.67
CA LEU A 260 -4.47 12.28 41.57
C LEU A 260 -6.01 12.35 41.59
N LEU A 261 -6.60 13.52 41.37
CA LEU A 261 -8.06 13.69 41.30
C LEU A 261 -8.61 13.31 39.92
N SER A 262 -9.86 12.81 39.88
CA SER A 262 -10.54 12.52 38.61
C SER A 262 -10.83 13.80 37.79
N PRO A 263 -11.10 13.71 36.47
CA PRO A 263 -11.49 14.87 35.67
C PRO A 263 -12.73 15.60 36.22
N GLU A 264 -13.71 14.84 36.71
CA GLU A 264 -14.96 15.34 37.30
C GLU A 264 -14.69 16.02 38.64
N GLU A 265 -13.81 15.47 39.47
CA GLU A 265 -13.37 16.11 40.72
C GLU A 265 -12.57 17.39 40.45
N ARG A 266 -11.67 17.38 39.47
CA ARG A 266 -10.89 18.56 39.06
C ARG A 266 -11.80 19.72 38.68
N ALA A 267 -12.85 19.47 37.91
CA ALA A 267 -13.78 20.50 37.44
C ALA A 267 -14.60 21.16 38.57
N GLN A 268 -14.83 20.48 39.70
CA GLN A 268 -15.68 20.98 40.79
C GLN A 268 -15.07 22.17 41.54
N GLN A 269 -15.74 23.33 41.50
CA GLN A 269 -15.41 24.47 42.35
C GLN A 269 -15.94 24.29 43.78
N SER A 270 -15.48 23.26 44.50
CA SER A 270 -15.91 22.94 45.86
C SER A 270 -14.80 23.11 46.90
N LEU A 271 -15.17 23.53 48.12
CA LEU A 271 -14.27 23.56 49.26
C LEU A 271 -13.72 22.16 49.59
N MET A 272 -14.53 21.12 49.40
CA MET A 272 -14.12 19.73 49.62
C MET A 272 -13.01 19.30 48.66
N ARG A 273 -13.06 19.71 47.38
CA ARG A 273 -11.94 19.49 46.44
C ARG A 273 -10.67 20.15 46.97
N LYS A 274 -10.74 21.41 47.43
CA LYS A 274 -9.57 22.11 48.00
C LYS A 274 -9.04 21.48 49.29
N VAL A 275 -9.88 20.86 50.11
CA VAL A 275 -9.43 20.06 51.26
C VAL A 275 -8.75 18.76 50.78
N LYS A 276 -9.28 18.06 49.78
CA LYS A 276 -8.60 16.89 49.17
C LYS A 276 -7.24 17.28 48.57
N GLU A 277 -7.16 18.37 47.81
CA GLU A 277 -5.90 18.93 47.27
C GLU A 277 -4.88 19.20 48.38
N ALA A 278 -5.30 19.79 49.50
CA ALA A 278 -4.45 20.10 50.64
C ALA A 278 -3.94 18.85 51.38
N VAL A 279 -4.80 17.86 51.64
CA VAL A 279 -4.42 16.60 52.30
C VAL A 279 -3.44 15.83 51.42
N LEU A 280 -3.76 15.66 50.13
CA LEU A 280 -2.86 15.02 49.16
C LEU A 280 -1.50 15.72 49.10
N ALA A 281 -1.45 17.06 49.06
CA ALA A 281 -0.19 17.79 48.98
C ALA A 281 0.72 17.58 50.21
N VAL A 282 0.13 17.41 51.40
CA VAL A 282 0.86 17.05 52.62
C VAL A 282 1.42 15.63 52.52
N GLU A 283 0.64 14.66 52.07
CA GLU A 283 1.12 13.28 51.90
C GLU A 283 2.17 13.15 50.78
N LEU A 284 2.04 13.90 49.68
CA LEU A 284 3.08 13.96 48.65
C LEU A 284 4.39 14.53 49.19
N THR A 285 4.34 15.56 50.04
CA THR A 285 5.54 16.17 50.67
C THR A 285 6.20 15.28 51.73
N ARG A 286 5.52 14.22 52.20
CA ARG A 286 6.10 13.20 53.09
C ARG A 286 6.82 12.08 52.33
N ASN A 287 6.29 11.70 51.16
CA ASN A 287 6.75 10.52 50.42
C ASN A 287 7.67 10.86 49.24
N TYR A 288 7.68 12.10 48.76
CA TYR A 288 8.57 12.60 47.70
C TYR A 288 9.35 13.82 48.16
N SER A 289 10.60 13.94 47.70
CA SER A 289 11.39 15.15 47.89
C SER A 289 10.82 16.33 47.08
N LYS A 290 11.13 17.55 47.51
CA LYS A 290 10.75 18.77 46.77
C LYS A 290 11.27 18.79 45.33
N ASN A 291 12.43 18.19 45.08
CA ASN A 291 12.98 18.09 43.72
C ASN A 291 12.12 17.15 42.85
N GLU A 292 11.70 16.00 43.36
CA GLU A 292 10.80 15.10 42.63
C GLU A 292 9.42 15.73 42.38
N ILE A 293 8.87 16.43 43.38
CA ILE A 293 7.59 17.16 43.23
C ILE A 293 7.70 18.22 42.12
N LEU A 294 8.80 18.96 42.07
CA LEU A 294 9.05 19.98 41.04
C LEU A 294 9.30 19.35 39.66
N GLU A 295 10.03 18.23 39.59
CA GLU A 295 10.26 17.47 38.37
C GLU A 295 8.95 16.97 37.77
N ILE A 296 8.11 16.30 38.57
CA ILE A 296 6.83 15.76 38.09
C ILE A 296 5.88 16.91 37.71
N TYR A 297 5.85 18.00 38.46
CA TYR A 297 5.06 19.19 38.12
C TYR A 297 5.47 19.81 36.78
N LEU A 298 6.77 20.08 36.58
CA LEU A 298 7.30 20.68 35.36
C LEU A 298 7.17 19.77 34.14
N ASN A 299 7.09 18.44 34.31
CA ASN A 299 6.81 17.50 33.21
C ASN A 299 5.31 17.24 32.96
N GLN A 300 4.42 17.74 33.82
CA GLN A 300 2.97 17.45 33.75
C GLN A 300 2.11 18.67 33.41
N ILE A 301 2.56 19.89 33.72
CA ILE A 301 1.73 21.09 33.59
C ILE A 301 1.51 21.50 32.12
N TYR A 302 0.30 21.96 31.82
CA TYR A 302 -0.08 22.44 30.49
C TYR A 302 0.39 23.88 30.28
N TYR A 303 1.18 24.10 29.23
CA TYR A 303 1.73 25.42 28.87
C TYR A 303 0.93 26.15 27.78
N GLY A 304 0.02 25.46 27.09
CA GLY A 304 -0.65 25.97 25.88
C GLY A 304 -0.25 25.19 24.64
N ASN A 305 -0.93 25.43 23.51
CA ASN A 305 -0.66 24.80 22.20
C ASN A 305 -0.34 23.29 22.28
N LEU A 306 -1.26 22.53 22.89
CA LEU A 306 -1.16 21.09 23.12
C LEU A 306 0.11 20.63 23.88
N SER A 307 0.88 21.53 24.50
CA SER A 307 2.15 21.21 25.14
C SER A 307 2.00 20.98 26.64
N TYR A 308 2.21 19.73 27.07
CA TYR A 308 2.20 19.29 28.46
C TYR A 308 3.60 18.90 28.89
N GLY A 309 4.08 19.51 29.97
CA GLY A 309 5.46 19.43 30.38
C GLY A 309 6.37 20.40 29.63
N ILE A 310 7.46 20.81 30.30
CA ILE A 310 8.31 21.90 29.83
C ILE A 310 9.12 21.56 28.58
N GLU A 311 9.64 20.33 28.43
CA GLU A 311 10.40 19.98 27.23
C GLU A 311 9.51 20.09 25.98
N ALA A 312 8.27 19.60 26.05
CA ALA A 312 7.29 19.79 24.98
C ALA A 312 7.01 21.28 24.71
N ALA A 313 6.85 22.11 25.75
CA ALA A 313 6.63 23.54 25.59
C ALA A 313 7.85 24.27 24.98
N SER A 314 9.06 23.99 25.46
CA SER A 314 10.31 24.55 24.94
C SER A 314 10.52 24.20 23.46
N GLN A 315 10.21 22.96 23.08
CA GLN A 315 10.27 22.50 21.69
C GLN A 315 9.16 23.13 20.83
N THR A 316 7.93 23.29 21.33
CA THR A 316 6.82 23.95 20.62
C THR A 316 7.07 25.45 20.40
N TYR A 317 7.42 26.19 21.45
CA TYR A 317 7.55 27.65 21.39
C TYR A 317 8.89 28.10 20.79
N PHE A 318 10.00 27.39 21.05
CA PHE A 318 11.36 27.84 20.65
C PHE A 318 12.17 26.81 19.84
N GLY A 319 11.73 25.55 19.73
CA GLY A 319 12.42 24.51 18.96
C GLY A 319 13.78 24.09 19.53
N LYS A 320 13.90 24.06 20.86
CA LYS A 320 15.10 23.64 21.60
C LYS A 320 14.75 23.03 22.96
N SER A 321 15.71 22.38 23.60
CA SER A 321 15.50 21.72 24.90
C SER A 321 15.27 22.71 26.04
N ALA A 322 14.47 22.30 27.03
CA ALA A 322 14.25 23.00 28.29
C ALA A 322 15.55 23.26 29.09
N SER A 323 16.64 22.55 28.78
CA SER A 323 17.99 22.80 29.31
C SER A 323 18.66 24.06 28.74
N GLN A 324 18.17 24.56 27.59
CA GLN A 324 18.76 25.64 26.79
C GLN A 324 17.90 26.93 26.78
N LEU A 325 16.90 27.01 27.67
CA LEU A 325 16.07 28.20 27.85
C LEU A 325 16.85 29.34 28.50
N THR A 326 16.75 30.54 27.95
CA THR A 326 17.27 31.79 28.54
C THR A 326 16.35 32.29 29.64
N LEU A 327 16.77 33.29 30.42
CA LEU A 327 15.92 33.99 31.38
C LEU A 327 14.65 34.60 30.73
N ALA A 328 14.75 35.08 29.49
CA ALA A 328 13.61 35.64 28.76
C ALA A 328 12.55 34.58 28.45
N GLU A 329 12.98 33.47 27.86
CA GLU A 329 12.10 32.36 27.45
C GLU A 329 11.55 31.64 28.70
N SER A 330 12.39 31.47 29.72
CA SER A 330 12.02 30.91 31.02
C SER A 330 10.94 31.74 31.73
N SER A 331 11.10 33.06 31.79
CA SER A 331 10.11 33.94 32.41
C SER A 331 8.82 34.07 31.59
N LEU A 332 8.88 33.83 30.27
CA LEU A 332 7.68 33.74 29.42
C LEU A 332 6.92 32.44 29.71
N LEU A 333 7.60 31.28 29.61
CA LEU A 333 6.99 29.96 29.80
C LEU A 333 6.45 29.76 31.21
N ALA A 334 7.17 30.20 32.26
CA ALA A 334 6.68 30.17 33.63
C ALA A 334 5.43 31.06 33.85
N GLY A 335 5.18 32.02 32.97
CA GLY A 335 3.99 32.87 33.02
C GLY A 335 2.72 32.20 32.51
N LEU A 336 2.82 31.26 31.56
CA LEU A 336 1.70 30.62 30.87
C LEU A 336 0.80 29.75 31.79
N PRO A 337 1.34 28.86 32.67
CA PRO A 337 0.59 27.98 33.57
C PRO A 337 -0.69 28.50 34.21
N GLN A 338 -0.70 29.76 34.68
CA GLN A 338 -1.85 30.34 35.38
C GLN A 338 -3.09 30.48 34.48
N SER A 339 -2.89 30.77 33.19
CA SER A 339 -3.98 30.86 32.21
C SER A 339 -3.44 30.74 30.78
N PRO A 340 -3.14 29.51 30.30
CA PRO A 340 -2.45 29.31 29.03
C PRO A 340 -3.16 29.93 27.82
N ALA A 341 -4.50 29.95 27.82
CA ALA A 341 -5.28 30.55 26.72
C ALA A 341 -5.33 32.09 26.74
N ILE A 342 -5.07 32.74 27.89
CA ILE A 342 -5.03 34.21 28.00
C ILE A 342 -3.60 34.74 27.74
N HIS A 343 -2.59 33.96 28.13
CA HIS A 343 -1.18 34.33 28.00
C HIS A 343 -0.47 33.69 26.80
N ASP A 344 -1.17 32.95 25.94
CA ASP A 344 -0.60 32.35 24.74
C ASP A 344 0.02 33.44 23.83
N PRO A 345 1.34 33.41 23.56
CA PRO A 345 2.01 34.49 22.85
C PRO A 345 1.67 34.55 21.36
N TYR A 346 1.14 33.49 20.75
CA TYR A 346 0.71 33.53 19.34
C TYR A 346 -0.62 34.29 19.17
N ASN A 347 -1.59 34.05 20.05
CA ASN A 347 -2.89 34.72 20.01
C ASN A 347 -2.92 36.05 20.80
N ASN A 348 -2.05 36.23 21.79
CA ASN A 348 -2.00 37.42 22.66
C ASN A 348 -0.56 37.79 23.09
N PRO A 349 0.31 38.22 22.17
CA PRO A 349 1.72 38.53 22.48
C PRO A 349 1.89 39.62 23.55
N GLU A 350 1.04 40.66 23.55
CA GLU A 350 1.06 41.72 24.57
C GLU A 350 0.66 41.21 25.96
N GLY A 351 -0.35 40.32 26.04
CA GLY A 351 -0.72 39.65 27.29
C GLY A 351 0.38 38.73 27.81
N ALA A 352 1.09 38.04 26.91
CA ALA A 352 2.24 37.21 27.23
C ALA A 352 3.43 38.05 27.74
N LYS A 353 3.81 39.13 27.03
CA LYS A 353 4.85 40.08 27.45
C LYS A 353 4.52 40.78 28.77
N THR A 354 3.24 41.05 29.03
CA THR A 354 2.77 41.64 30.30
C THR A 354 2.92 40.62 31.44
N ARG A 355 2.55 39.36 31.21
CA ARG A 355 2.74 38.27 32.19
C ARG A 355 4.22 37.98 32.45
N GLN A 356 5.07 37.99 31.43
CA GLN A 356 6.54 37.85 31.57
C GLN A 356 7.12 38.90 32.53
N LYS A 357 6.69 40.17 32.40
CA LYS A 357 7.15 41.27 33.29
C LYS A 357 6.75 41.04 34.75
N VAL A 358 5.58 40.44 35.01
CA VAL A 358 5.16 40.04 36.37
C VAL A 358 6.05 38.93 36.92
N VAL A 359 6.33 37.89 36.12
CA VAL A 359 7.26 36.80 36.50
C VAL A 359 8.63 37.36 36.86
N LEU A 360 9.20 38.23 36.02
CA LEU A 360 10.49 38.89 36.27
C LEU A 360 10.46 39.72 37.56
N SER A 361 9.39 40.46 37.85
CA SER A 361 9.29 41.20 39.13
C SER A 361 9.24 40.29 40.36
N LEU A 362 8.57 39.13 40.28
CA LEU A 362 8.55 38.14 41.37
C LEU A 362 9.93 37.49 41.57
N MET A 363 10.67 37.24 40.49
CA MET A 363 12.06 36.75 40.58
C MET A 363 13.00 37.77 41.24
N VAL A 364 12.76 39.08 41.08
CA VAL A 364 13.47 40.15 41.82
C VAL A 364 13.05 40.19 43.29
N GLU A 365 11.76 40.07 43.59
CA GLU A 365 11.27 40.04 44.98
C GLU A 365 11.80 38.86 45.81
N ASP A 366 12.12 37.73 45.16
CA ASP A 366 12.77 36.56 45.77
C ASP A 366 14.30 36.55 45.66
N GLY A 367 14.90 37.56 45.01
CA GLY A 367 16.35 37.69 44.89
C GLY A 367 17.02 36.67 43.97
N TYR A 368 16.26 36.06 43.04
CA TYR A 368 16.82 35.18 42.01
C TYR A 368 17.55 35.94 40.90
N ILE A 369 17.15 37.19 40.63
CA ILE A 369 17.76 38.11 39.65
C ILE A 369 17.75 39.56 40.18
N THR A 370 18.60 40.42 39.62
CA THR A 370 18.63 41.86 39.94
C THR A 370 17.54 42.66 39.22
N PRO A 371 17.16 43.85 39.72
CA PRO A 371 16.28 44.78 39.01
C PRO A 371 16.81 45.17 37.63
N GLU A 372 18.12 45.27 37.47
CA GLU A 372 18.82 45.59 36.24
C GLU A 372 18.67 44.48 35.19
N GLU A 373 18.91 43.22 35.58
CA GLU A 373 18.69 42.04 34.72
C GLU A 373 17.22 41.90 34.34
N ALA A 374 16.30 42.00 35.30
CA ALA A 374 14.86 41.95 35.04
C ALA A 374 14.41 43.03 34.05
N LYS A 375 14.98 44.24 34.12
CA LYS A 375 14.71 45.32 33.17
C LYS A 375 15.31 45.07 31.79
N ALA A 376 16.52 44.51 31.71
CA ALA A 376 17.14 44.13 30.44
C ALA A 376 16.33 43.03 29.74
N THR A 377 15.99 41.95 30.45
CA THR A 377 15.22 40.83 29.91
C THR A 377 13.77 41.18 29.60
N ALA A 378 13.15 42.11 30.33
CA ALA A 378 11.85 42.65 29.97
C ALA A 378 11.86 43.37 28.59
N ALA A 379 13.02 43.85 28.13
CA ALA A 379 13.21 44.48 26.82
C ALA A 379 13.65 43.52 25.70
N GLU A 380 13.95 42.25 25.99
CA GLU A 380 14.35 41.26 24.96
C GLU A 380 13.17 40.90 24.02
N PRO A 381 13.39 40.76 22.70
CA PRO A 381 12.38 40.43 21.69
C PRO A 381 12.07 38.92 21.66
N VAL A 382 11.52 38.41 22.78
CA VAL A 382 11.23 36.97 22.99
C VAL A 382 9.99 36.47 22.23
N ILE A 383 9.17 37.38 21.69
CA ILE A 383 8.01 37.01 20.86
C ILE A 383 8.48 36.76 19.41
N GLU A 384 9.45 37.55 18.96
CA GLU A 384 10.08 37.46 17.66
C GLU A 384 11.02 36.25 17.52
N SER A 385 11.38 35.60 18.63
CA SER A 385 12.15 34.34 18.65
C SER A 385 11.29 33.07 18.67
N LEU A 386 9.97 33.19 18.58
CA LEU A 386 9.05 32.05 18.55
C LEU A 386 9.13 31.27 17.22
N LYS A 387 8.95 29.96 17.29
CA LYS A 387 8.79 29.09 16.10
C LYS A 387 7.35 29.17 15.58
N ASP A 388 7.17 29.02 14.27
CA ASP A 388 5.85 28.79 13.70
C ASP A 388 5.25 27.49 14.27
N LEU A 389 3.97 27.53 14.68
CA LEU A 389 3.21 26.35 15.10
C LEU A 389 2.95 25.34 13.96
N SER A 390 3.46 25.59 12.75
CA SER A 390 3.34 24.71 11.59
C SER A 390 4.26 23.49 11.72
N MET A 391 3.90 22.57 12.62
CA MET A 391 4.44 21.20 12.65
C MET A 391 4.16 20.51 11.31
N THR A 392 5.06 20.70 10.35
CA THR A 392 5.00 20.07 9.04
C THR A 392 5.40 18.62 9.19
N MET A 393 4.40 17.74 9.11
CA MET A 393 4.61 16.30 8.98
C MET A 393 5.50 16.03 7.77
N ALA A 394 6.72 15.53 8.02
CA ALA A 394 7.62 15.13 6.94
C ALA A 394 7.14 13.79 6.35
N ALA A 395 7.22 13.63 5.03
CA ALA A 395 6.74 12.43 4.32
C ALA A 395 5.29 12.04 4.71
N PRO A 396 4.30 12.96 4.59
CA PRO A 396 2.99 12.79 5.24
C PRO A 396 2.22 11.54 4.80
N HIS A 397 2.33 11.16 3.52
CA HIS A 397 1.78 9.91 3.00
C HIS A 397 2.38 8.67 3.65
N PHE A 398 3.71 8.65 3.84
CA PHE A 398 4.43 7.58 4.52
C PHE A 398 4.13 7.55 6.02
N VAL A 399 4.04 8.70 6.69
CA VAL A 399 3.66 8.78 8.12
C VAL A 399 2.26 8.27 8.37
N ASN A 400 1.30 8.62 7.49
CA ASN A 400 -0.07 8.12 7.60
C ASN A 400 -0.16 6.61 7.27
N TYR A 401 0.64 6.13 6.31
CA TYR A 401 0.79 4.69 6.05
C TYR A 401 1.37 3.94 7.27
N VAL A 402 2.47 4.43 7.86
CA VAL A 402 3.05 3.87 9.10
C VAL A 402 2.03 3.83 10.23
N ARG A 403 1.19 4.87 10.39
CA ARG A 403 0.13 4.88 11.39
C ARG A 403 -0.92 3.80 11.14
N ALA A 404 -1.40 3.68 9.90
CA ALA A 404 -2.38 2.66 9.51
C ALA A 404 -1.81 1.23 9.63
N GLU A 405 -0.50 1.03 9.45
CA GLU A 405 0.16 -0.26 9.74
C GLU A 405 0.24 -0.55 11.26
N LEU A 406 0.52 0.45 12.09
CA LEU A 406 0.52 0.30 13.55
C LEU A 406 -0.88 -0.03 14.09
N GLU A 407 -1.92 0.62 13.57
CA GLU A 407 -3.33 0.44 13.99
C GLU A 407 -3.90 -0.95 13.64
N LYS A 408 -3.26 -1.70 12.74
CA LYS A 408 -3.58 -3.12 12.47
C LYS A 408 -2.96 -4.09 13.50
N ILE A 409 -1.95 -3.65 14.24
CA ILE A 409 -1.03 -4.52 15.00
C ILE A 409 -1.13 -4.25 16.51
N TYR A 410 -1.36 -3.00 16.90
CA TYR A 410 -1.41 -2.54 18.29
C TYR A 410 -2.76 -1.88 18.62
N PRO A 411 -3.23 -1.97 19.88
CA PRO A 411 -4.41 -1.23 20.30
C PRO A 411 -4.11 0.28 20.38
N ALA A 412 -5.16 1.10 20.25
CA ALA A 412 -5.01 2.55 20.08
C ALA A 412 -4.39 3.26 21.30
N ASP A 413 -4.65 2.80 22.53
CA ASP A 413 -4.00 3.32 23.73
C ASP A 413 -2.47 3.19 23.67
N LEU A 414 -1.97 2.06 23.17
CA LEU A 414 -0.52 1.86 22.99
C LEU A 414 0.06 2.83 21.95
N ILE A 415 -0.66 3.10 20.86
CA ILE A 415 -0.21 3.99 19.77
C ILE A 415 -0.27 5.47 20.20
N TYR A 416 -1.38 5.90 20.79
CA TYR A 416 -1.68 7.31 21.03
C TYR A 416 -1.25 7.80 22.43
N GLN A 417 -1.03 6.91 23.40
CA GLN A 417 -0.77 7.30 24.80
C GLN A 417 0.49 6.66 25.41
N ALA A 418 0.94 5.47 24.96
CA ALA A 418 2.07 4.77 25.61
C ALA A 418 3.48 5.23 25.21
N GLY A 419 3.63 6.30 24.41
CA GLY A 419 4.94 6.91 24.09
C GLY A 419 5.91 6.02 23.34
N LEU A 420 5.45 5.39 22.25
CA LEU A 420 6.28 4.51 21.44
C LEU A 420 7.33 5.30 20.65
N ARG A 421 8.51 4.71 20.45
CA ARG A 421 9.55 5.22 19.55
C ARG A 421 9.64 4.29 18.35
N ILE A 422 9.14 4.75 17.21
CA ILE A 422 8.97 3.98 15.99
C ILE A 422 10.09 4.37 15.02
N GLN A 423 11.09 3.49 14.83
CA GLN A 423 12.08 3.63 13.77
C GLN A 423 11.44 3.14 12.47
N THR A 424 11.46 3.95 11.42
CA THR A 424 10.97 3.57 10.10
C THR A 424 12.12 3.20 9.15
N THR A 425 11.77 2.76 7.94
CA THR A 425 12.71 2.47 6.86
C THR A 425 13.02 3.67 5.97
N LEU A 426 12.31 4.79 6.17
CA LEU A 426 12.37 5.95 5.28
C LEU A 426 13.77 6.54 5.20
N ASP A 427 14.24 6.78 3.98
CA ASP A 427 15.46 7.53 3.70
C ASP A 427 15.07 8.96 3.33
N ARG A 428 15.31 9.92 4.25
CA ARG A 428 14.93 11.33 4.05
C ARG A 428 15.47 11.95 2.76
N ARG A 429 16.67 11.53 2.30
CA ARG A 429 17.23 12.03 1.03
C ARG A 429 16.43 11.52 -0.16
N LEU A 430 16.15 10.22 -0.20
CA LEU A 430 15.37 9.61 -1.29
C LEU A 430 13.92 10.12 -1.29
N GLN A 431 13.30 10.31 -0.12
CA GLN A 431 11.98 10.91 -0.02
C GLN A 431 11.95 12.33 -0.58
N ALA A 432 12.92 13.19 -0.24
CA ALA A 432 12.98 14.55 -0.75
C ALA A 432 13.11 14.60 -2.28
N ILE A 433 13.96 13.73 -2.86
CA ILE A 433 14.10 13.56 -4.32
C ILE A 433 12.75 13.12 -4.92
N ALA A 434 12.09 12.10 -4.36
CA ALA A 434 10.81 11.60 -4.85
C ALA A 434 9.71 12.68 -4.82
N GLU A 435 9.61 13.44 -3.73
CA GLU A 435 8.65 14.53 -3.58
C GLU A 435 8.93 15.70 -4.55
N GLU A 436 10.19 15.94 -4.92
CA GLU A 436 10.58 16.92 -5.93
C GLU A 436 10.21 16.46 -7.35
N GLU A 437 10.67 15.28 -7.78
CA GLU A 437 10.46 14.79 -9.15
C GLU A 437 8.96 14.62 -9.49
N VAL A 438 8.17 14.07 -8.56
CA VAL A 438 6.72 13.93 -8.75
C VAL A 438 6.05 15.31 -8.90
N ARG A 439 6.41 16.28 -8.07
CA ARG A 439 5.82 17.62 -8.08
C ARG A 439 6.17 18.40 -9.34
N GLU A 440 7.43 18.41 -9.75
CA GLU A 440 7.88 19.16 -10.92
C GLU A 440 7.34 18.56 -12.23
N GLN A 441 7.30 17.23 -12.35
CA GLN A 441 6.71 16.58 -13.52
C GLN A 441 5.19 16.81 -13.62
N VAL A 442 4.45 16.71 -12.51
CA VAL A 442 3.00 17.00 -12.50
C VAL A 442 2.74 18.47 -12.86
N ARG A 443 3.54 19.40 -12.32
CA ARG A 443 3.48 20.83 -12.70
C ARG A 443 3.76 21.04 -14.19
N ALA A 444 4.79 20.39 -14.75
CA ALA A 444 5.13 20.47 -16.17
C ALA A 444 4.02 19.91 -17.08
N LEU A 445 3.25 18.93 -16.59
CA LEU A 445 2.16 18.28 -17.33
C LEU A 445 0.76 18.84 -17.01
N ALA A 446 0.61 19.90 -16.20
CA ALA A 446 -0.69 20.46 -15.84
C ALA A 446 -1.55 20.83 -17.08
N ALA A 447 -0.92 21.35 -18.14
CA ALA A 447 -1.56 21.65 -19.43
C ALA A 447 -2.06 20.41 -20.22
N LYS A 448 -1.80 19.20 -19.71
CA LYS A 448 -2.27 17.91 -20.22
C LYS A 448 -3.35 17.27 -19.34
N ASN A 449 -4.01 18.05 -18.48
CA ASN A 449 -4.96 17.56 -17.47
C ASN A 449 -4.33 16.49 -16.55
N VAL A 450 -3.12 16.78 -16.06
CA VAL A 450 -2.43 15.98 -15.04
C VAL A 450 -2.44 16.76 -13.74
N SER A 451 -3.10 16.21 -12.73
CA SER A 451 -3.22 16.82 -11.39
C SER A 451 -2.34 16.14 -10.34
N ASN A 452 -1.95 14.87 -10.54
CA ASN A 452 -1.39 14.08 -9.45
C ASN A 452 -0.41 12.99 -9.89
N GLY A 453 0.33 12.44 -8.93
CA GLY A 453 1.34 11.40 -9.14
C GLY A 453 1.85 10.79 -7.83
N ALA A 454 2.45 9.60 -7.91
CA ALA A 454 2.92 8.83 -6.77
C ALA A 454 4.20 8.05 -7.09
N LEU A 455 5.01 7.76 -6.06
CA LEU A 455 6.26 7.01 -6.16
C LEU A 455 6.41 6.09 -4.94
N VAL A 456 6.84 4.84 -5.18
CA VAL A 456 7.30 3.91 -4.14
C VAL A 456 8.71 3.45 -4.48
N ALA A 457 9.65 3.54 -3.53
CA ALA A 457 11.00 2.99 -3.66
C ALA A 457 11.25 1.91 -2.60
N ILE A 458 11.80 0.77 -3.01
CA ILE A 458 12.01 -0.42 -2.18
C ILE A 458 13.44 -0.94 -2.37
N GLN A 459 14.13 -1.26 -1.28
CA GLN A 459 15.43 -1.95 -1.35
C GLN A 459 15.22 -3.46 -1.66
N PRO A 460 15.78 -4.01 -2.77
CA PRO A 460 15.42 -5.35 -3.24
C PRO A 460 15.72 -6.46 -2.23
N GLN A 461 16.87 -6.40 -1.55
CA GLN A 461 17.37 -7.46 -0.67
C GLN A 461 16.72 -7.49 0.71
N THR A 462 15.97 -6.45 1.09
CA THR A 462 15.49 -6.26 2.47
C THR A 462 14.00 -5.98 2.59
N GLY A 463 13.31 -5.61 1.49
CA GLY A 463 11.91 -5.18 1.52
C GLY A 463 11.66 -3.82 2.18
N GLN A 464 12.71 -3.07 2.53
CA GLN A 464 12.58 -1.75 3.16
C GLN A 464 11.99 -0.75 2.17
N ILE A 465 10.87 -0.10 2.52
CA ILE A 465 10.31 1.02 1.77
C ILE A 465 11.15 2.26 2.09
N LEU A 466 11.97 2.70 1.14
CA LEU A 466 12.91 3.81 1.29
C LEU A 466 12.25 5.18 1.06
N ALA A 467 11.24 5.24 0.19
CA ALA A 467 10.44 6.43 -0.09
C ALA A 467 9.00 6.04 -0.44
N MET A 468 8.04 6.89 -0.07
CA MET A 468 6.64 6.80 -0.49
C MET A 468 6.05 8.20 -0.66
N VAL A 469 5.66 8.52 -1.88
CA VAL A 469 4.94 9.73 -2.26
C VAL A 469 3.58 9.31 -2.78
N GLY A 470 2.51 9.82 -2.16
CA GLY A 470 1.13 9.51 -2.54
C GLY A 470 0.45 10.59 -3.37
N SER A 471 1.03 11.79 -3.46
CA SER A 471 0.54 12.90 -4.28
C SER A 471 1.64 13.92 -4.61
N ALA A 472 1.38 14.82 -5.58
CA ALA A 472 2.29 15.92 -5.95
C ALA A 472 2.39 17.03 -4.88
N ASP A 473 1.29 17.31 -4.17
CA ASP A 473 1.27 18.05 -2.91
C ASP A 473 0.25 17.39 -1.97
N PHE A 474 0.62 17.20 -0.71
CA PHE A 474 -0.27 16.64 0.32
C PHE A 474 -1.30 17.67 0.82
N ARG A 475 -1.03 18.96 0.65
CA ARG A 475 -1.85 20.06 1.18
C ARG A 475 -2.87 20.61 0.19
N ASP A 476 -2.73 20.31 -1.10
CA ASP A 476 -3.65 20.78 -2.11
C ASP A 476 -4.90 19.88 -2.19
N GLU A 477 -5.99 20.35 -1.58
CA GLU A 477 -7.29 19.69 -1.61
C GLU A 477 -7.88 19.60 -3.04
N SER A 478 -7.49 20.48 -3.97
CA SER A 478 -8.05 20.53 -5.32
C SER A 478 -7.61 19.36 -6.21
N ILE A 479 -6.44 18.78 -5.92
CA ILE A 479 -5.95 17.54 -6.55
C ILE A 479 -6.26 16.29 -5.71
N ALA A 480 -7.05 16.44 -4.64
CA ALA A 480 -7.27 15.48 -3.56
C ALA A 480 -5.96 14.99 -2.92
N GLY A 481 -5.04 15.93 -2.62
CA GLY A 481 -3.65 15.66 -2.22
C GLY A 481 -3.47 14.76 -0.99
N GLN A 482 -4.48 14.63 -0.12
CA GLN A 482 -4.43 13.77 1.05
C GLN A 482 -4.70 12.29 0.73
N ILE A 483 -5.17 11.95 -0.48
CA ILE A 483 -5.31 10.57 -0.94
C ILE A 483 -3.94 10.00 -1.29
N ASN A 484 -3.56 8.90 -0.66
CA ASN A 484 -2.27 8.25 -0.91
C ASN A 484 -2.34 7.30 -2.11
N MET A 485 -2.07 7.83 -3.31
CA MET A 485 -2.09 7.06 -4.56
C MET A 485 -0.98 5.98 -4.66
N ALA A 486 -0.07 5.89 -3.70
CA ALA A 486 0.85 4.75 -3.59
C ALA A 486 0.18 3.47 -3.07
N VAL A 487 -0.95 3.59 -2.35
CA VAL A 487 -1.72 2.47 -1.77
C VAL A 487 -3.14 2.34 -2.33
N SER A 488 -3.69 3.38 -2.98
CA SER A 488 -4.93 3.28 -3.74
C SER A 488 -4.75 2.37 -4.97
N PRO A 489 -5.65 1.39 -5.22
CA PRO A 489 -5.61 0.58 -6.44
C PRO A 489 -5.79 1.44 -7.71
N ARG A 490 -5.00 1.14 -8.74
CA ARG A 490 -5.15 1.67 -10.10
C ARG A 490 -4.80 0.62 -11.15
N GLN A 491 -5.26 0.82 -12.39
CA GLN A 491 -4.93 -0.09 -13.48
C GLN A 491 -3.42 -0.03 -13.81
N PRO A 492 -2.65 -1.14 -13.74
CA PRO A 492 -1.20 -1.14 -13.97
C PRO A 492 -0.82 -0.96 -15.45
N GLY A 493 -1.79 -1.07 -16.36
CA GLY A 493 -1.54 -1.11 -17.80
C GLY A 493 -0.55 -2.23 -18.18
N SER A 494 0.29 -1.95 -19.18
CA SER A 494 1.34 -2.86 -19.66
C SER A 494 2.47 -3.18 -18.65
N THR A 495 2.46 -2.67 -17.41
CA THR A 495 3.42 -3.10 -16.37
C THR A 495 3.06 -4.44 -15.74
N LEU A 496 1.86 -4.97 -16.00
CA LEU A 496 1.48 -6.34 -15.58
C LEU A 496 2.06 -7.43 -16.50
N LYS A 497 2.47 -7.09 -17.74
CA LYS A 497 2.96 -8.05 -18.75
C LYS A 497 4.12 -8.95 -18.30
N PRO A 498 5.14 -8.48 -17.55
CA PRO A 498 6.17 -9.35 -16.98
C PRO A 498 5.63 -10.53 -16.17
N LEU A 499 4.51 -10.37 -15.45
CA LEU A 499 3.91 -11.45 -14.66
C LEU A 499 3.23 -12.49 -15.57
N VAL A 500 2.65 -12.06 -16.69
CA VAL A 500 2.09 -12.96 -17.72
C VAL A 500 3.21 -13.82 -18.33
N TYR A 501 4.31 -13.20 -18.73
CA TYR A 501 5.44 -13.91 -19.34
C TYR A 501 6.23 -14.77 -18.33
N LEU A 502 6.30 -14.38 -17.05
CA LEU A 502 6.84 -15.26 -15.99
C LEU A 502 5.99 -16.53 -15.81
N ALA A 503 4.66 -16.43 -15.87
CA ALA A 503 3.78 -17.60 -15.85
C ALA A 503 3.94 -18.46 -17.13
N ALA A 504 4.28 -17.84 -18.27
CA ALA A 504 4.57 -18.56 -19.51
C ALA A 504 5.91 -19.31 -19.45
N PHE A 505 6.93 -18.73 -18.82
CA PHE A 505 8.20 -19.42 -18.56
C PHE A 505 8.01 -20.67 -17.68
N GLU A 506 7.08 -20.65 -16.72
CA GLU A 506 6.71 -21.84 -15.93
C GLU A 506 5.94 -22.91 -16.73
N LYS A 507 5.38 -22.55 -17.90
CA LYS A 507 4.84 -23.48 -18.90
C LYS A 507 5.82 -23.77 -20.07
N GLY A 508 7.10 -23.44 -19.91
CA GLY A 508 8.15 -23.79 -20.88
C GLY A 508 8.41 -22.76 -22.00
N TRP A 509 7.77 -21.59 -22.01
CA TRP A 509 8.20 -20.51 -22.91
C TRP A 509 9.61 -20.00 -22.56
N THR A 510 10.30 -19.43 -23.54
CA THR A 510 11.68 -18.91 -23.43
C THR A 510 11.73 -17.48 -23.97
N PRO A 511 12.81 -16.70 -23.73
CA PRO A 511 13.02 -15.40 -24.39
C PRO A 511 12.94 -15.46 -25.92
N ALA A 512 13.25 -16.62 -26.50
CA ALA A 512 13.20 -16.90 -27.93
C ALA A 512 11.86 -17.48 -28.44
N THR A 513 10.83 -17.66 -27.61
CA THR A 513 9.55 -18.19 -28.10
C THR A 513 8.96 -17.25 -29.15
N LEU A 514 8.77 -17.77 -30.37
CA LEU A 514 8.08 -17.10 -31.47
C LEU A 514 6.59 -16.93 -31.15
N ILE A 515 6.07 -15.72 -31.35
CA ILE A 515 4.66 -15.36 -31.17
C ILE A 515 4.21 -14.54 -32.39
N MET A 516 3.04 -14.85 -32.95
CA MET A 516 2.50 -14.11 -34.09
C MET A 516 1.70 -12.88 -33.62
N ASP A 517 2.30 -11.69 -33.77
CA ASP A 517 1.64 -10.38 -33.59
C ASP A 517 0.83 -10.02 -34.84
N VAL A 518 -0.35 -10.63 -34.95
CA VAL A 518 -1.25 -10.58 -36.11
C VAL A 518 -2.69 -10.25 -35.66
N PRO A 519 -3.62 -9.89 -36.55
CA PRO A 519 -5.02 -9.68 -36.18
C PRO A 519 -5.60 -10.89 -35.45
N VAL A 520 -6.35 -10.64 -34.37
CA VAL A 520 -7.03 -11.66 -33.57
C VAL A 520 -8.37 -11.13 -33.09
N GLU A 521 -9.31 -12.05 -32.88
CA GLU A 521 -10.67 -11.76 -32.44
C GLU A 521 -11.08 -12.77 -31.35
N TYR A 522 -11.56 -12.27 -30.22
CA TYR A 522 -12.02 -13.09 -29.08
C TYR A 522 -13.46 -12.72 -28.72
N PRO A 523 -14.28 -13.64 -28.16
CA PRO A 523 -15.54 -13.26 -27.53
C PRO A 523 -15.30 -12.24 -26.40
N ASP A 524 -16.15 -11.22 -26.29
CA ASP A 524 -16.02 -10.19 -25.22
C ASP A 524 -16.73 -10.56 -23.89
N GLY A 525 -17.44 -11.69 -23.86
CA GLY A 525 -18.24 -12.15 -22.72
C GLY A 525 -19.62 -11.49 -22.60
N ALA A 526 -19.94 -10.50 -23.43
CA ALA A 526 -21.21 -9.79 -23.49
C ALA A 526 -22.02 -10.08 -24.78
N GLY A 527 -21.51 -10.97 -25.64
CA GLY A 527 -22.13 -11.35 -26.92
C GLY A 527 -21.59 -10.57 -28.14
N GLY A 528 -20.55 -9.76 -27.95
CA GLY A 528 -19.78 -9.12 -29.01
C GLY A 528 -18.38 -9.72 -29.16
N VAL A 529 -17.48 -8.95 -29.77
CA VAL A 529 -16.14 -9.41 -30.17
C VAL A 529 -15.08 -8.39 -29.77
N TYR A 530 -14.13 -8.82 -28.94
CA TYR A 530 -12.94 -8.09 -28.57
C TYR A 530 -11.86 -8.21 -29.65
N LYS A 531 -11.55 -7.09 -30.30
CA LYS A 531 -10.53 -6.97 -31.37
C LYS A 531 -9.38 -6.08 -30.88
N PRO A 532 -8.40 -6.62 -30.14
CA PRO A 532 -7.29 -5.83 -29.61
C PRO A 532 -6.37 -5.31 -30.72
N LEU A 533 -5.69 -4.19 -30.44
CA LEU A 533 -4.66 -3.58 -31.29
C LEU A 533 -3.40 -3.31 -30.47
N ASN A 534 -2.24 -3.20 -31.14
CA ASN A 534 -1.04 -2.63 -30.53
C ASN A 534 -1.18 -1.11 -30.36
N TYR A 535 -0.38 -0.54 -29.46
CA TYR A 535 -0.41 0.90 -29.14
C TYR A 535 -0.12 1.80 -30.35
N ASP A 536 0.71 1.34 -31.29
CA ASP A 536 1.04 2.05 -32.53
C ASP A 536 0.07 1.77 -33.69
N LEU A 537 -1.01 1.02 -33.42
CA LEU A 537 -2.05 0.59 -34.36
C LEU A 537 -1.58 -0.33 -35.49
N LYS A 538 -0.44 -1.02 -35.34
CA LYS A 538 0.10 -1.98 -36.33
C LYS A 538 0.10 -3.42 -35.83
N PHE A 539 0.48 -4.32 -36.73
CA PHE A 539 0.76 -5.73 -36.48
C PHE A 539 2.15 -6.04 -37.03
N HIS A 540 3.04 -6.58 -36.21
CA HIS A 540 4.46 -6.78 -36.52
C HIS A 540 4.74 -8.16 -37.13
N GLY A 541 3.76 -9.08 -37.12
CA GLY A 541 3.92 -10.44 -37.65
C GLY A 541 4.72 -11.33 -36.70
N PRO A 542 5.66 -12.16 -37.18
CA PRO A 542 6.49 -12.99 -36.31
C PRO A 542 7.37 -12.13 -35.40
N THR A 543 7.31 -12.35 -34.09
CA THR A 543 8.17 -11.66 -33.11
C THR A 543 8.56 -12.61 -31.98
N LEU A 544 9.79 -12.51 -31.47
CA LEU A 544 10.23 -13.32 -30.33
C LEU A 544 9.79 -12.67 -29.01
N LEU A 545 9.59 -13.48 -27.97
CA LEU A 545 9.12 -13.02 -26.65
C LEU A 545 9.94 -11.86 -26.06
N ARG A 546 11.27 -11.88 -26.18
CA ARG A 546 12.16 -10.75 -25.84
C ARG A 546 11.67 -9.47 -26.49
N ASP A 547 11.59 -9.49 -27.81
CA ASP A 547 11.37 -8.33 -28.66
C ASP A 547 9.93 -7.80 -28.44
N ALA A 548 8.97 -8.69 -28.27
CA ALA A 548 7.57 -8.38 -27.96
C ALA A 548 7.36 -7.77 -26.57
N LEU A 549 8.05 -8.27 -25.52
CA LEU A 549 7.96 -7.71 -24.17
C LEU A 549 8.73 -6.38 -24.06
N ALA A 550 9.92 -6.29 -24.65
CA ALA A 550 10.74 -5.08 -24.65
C ALA A 550 10.04 -3.91 -25.36
N ASN A 551 9.41 -4.16 -26.51
CA ASN A 551 8.56 -3.18 -27.22
C ASN A 551 7.13 -3.07 -26.64
N SER A 552 6.78 -3.90 -25.65
CA SER A 552 5.50 -3.86 -24.95
C SER A 552 4.26 -4.10 -25.84
N TYR A 553 4.37 -4.92 -26.89
CA TYR A 553 3.27 -5.25 -27.79
C TYR A 553 2.09 -5.92 -27.03
N ASN A 554 0.87 -5.68 -27.53
CA ASN A 554 -0.38 -6.08 -26.89
C ASN A 554 -0.82 -7.49 -27.28
N ILE A 555 -0.80 -7.83 -28.58
CA ILE A 555 -1.29 -9.14 -29.04
C ILE A 555 -0.45 -10.30 -28.48
N PRO A 556 0.91 -10.23 -28.47
CA PRO A 556 1.72 -11.31 -27.90
C PRO A 556 1.48 -11.52 -26.40
N ALA A 557 1.18 -10.44 -25.65
CA ALA A 557 0.85 -10.52 -24.24
C ALA A 557 -0.55 -11.11 -23.98
N ILE A 558 -1.50 -10.87 -24.88
CA ILE A 558 -2.83 -11.50 -24.85
C ILE A 558 -2.72 -13.00 -25.15
N LYS A 559 -1.98 -13.38 -26.21
CA LYS A 559 -1.69 -14.80 -26.52
C LYS A 559 -0.92 -15.49 -25.39
N ALA A 560 -0.03 -14.78 -24.70
CA ALA A 560 0.62 -15.28 -23.48
C ALA A 560 -0.39 -15.56 -22.36
N LEU A 561 -1.38 -14.68 -22.14
CA LEU A 561 -2.42 -14.89 -21.12
C LEU A 561 -3.37 -16.03 -21.49
N GLU A 562 -3.73 -16.16 -22.76
CA GLU A 562 -4.50 -17.28 -23.30
C GLU A 562 -3.77 -18.62 -23.06
N PHE A 563 -2.47 -18.68 -23.37
CA PHE A 563 -1.64 -19.87 -23.15
C PHE A 563 -1.47 -20.23 -21.65
N VAL A 564 -1.30 -19.25 -20.76
CA VAL A 564 -1.15 -19.55 -19.31
C VAL A 564 -2.48 -19.80 -18.60
N GLY A 565 -3.55 -19.11 -19.02
CA GLY A 565 -4.84 -19.06 -18.33
C GLY A 565 -4.89 -17.98 -17.24
N ILE A 566 -6.06 -17.36 -17.06
CA ILE A 566 -6.28 -16.24 -16.13
C ILE A 566 -5.91 -16.60 -14.68
N ASP A 567 -6.25 -17.80 -14.21
CA ASP A 567 -5.90 -18.21 -12.84
C ASP A 567 -4.40 -18.45 -12.64
N ALA A 568 -3.64 -18.82 -13.68
CA ALA A 568 -2.18 -18.89 -13.58
C ALA A 568 -1.56 -17.49 -13.35
N LEU A 569 -2.11 -16.45 -14.00
CA LEU A 569 -1.73 -15.07 -13.75
C LEU A 569 -2.14 -14.62 -12.34
N LYS A 570 -3.36 -14.95 -11.87
CA LYS A 570 -3.80 -14.65 -10.49
C LYS A 570 -2.91 -15.32 -9.45
N GLN A 571 -2.55 -16.59 -9.65
CA GLN A 571 -1.62 -17.33 -8.78
C GLN A 571 -0.19 -16.78 -8.83
N MET A 572 0.29 -16.34 -10.00
CA MET A 572 1.59 -15.67 -10.14
C MET A 572 1.60 -14.32 -9.40
N ALA A 573 0.56 -13.50 -9.56
CA ALA A 573 0.41 -12.23 -8.85
C ALA A 573 0.35 -12.43 -7.32
N ALA A 574 -0.44 -13.39 -6.84
CA ALA A 574 -0.50 -13.73 -5.41
C ALA A 574 0.85 -14.23 -4.87
N ARG A 575 1.57 -15.11 -5.60
CA ARG A 575 2.94 -15.51 -5.25
C ARG A 575 3.89 -14.32 -5.21
N LEU A 576 3.68 -13.29 -6.02
CA LEU A 576 4.46 -12.05 -6.03
C LEU A 576 3.90 -10.97 -5.07
N GLY A 577 2.94 -11.30 -4.20
CA GLY A 577 2.45 -10.43 -3.12
C GLY A 577 1.44 -9.38 -3.54
N ILE A 578 0.81 -9.53 -4.70
CA ILE A 578 -0.35 -8.73 -5.12
C ILE A 578 -1.61 -9.38 -4.54
N SER A 579 -2.37 -8.65 -3.74
CA SER A 579 -3.61 -9.12 -3.11
C SER A 579 -4.86 -8.75 -3.90
N ALA A 580 -4.79 -7.73 -4.76
CA ALA A 580 -5.97 -7.11 -5.36
C ALA A 580 -6.68 -7.91 -6.48
N LEU A 581 -5.98 -8.82 -7.19
CA LEU A 581 -6.52 -9.53 -8.37
C LEU A 581 -7.43 -10.72 -8.02
N THR A 582 -8.47 -10.47 -7.22
CA THR A 582 -9.36 -11.50 -6.64
C THR A 582 -10.59 -11.85 -7.50
N ARG A 583 -11.00 -10.97 -8.42
CA ARG A 583 -12.22 -11.12 -9.22
C ARG A 583 -12.21 -12.38 -10.11
N ASN A 584 -13.40 -12.82 -10.48
CA ASN A 584 -13.64 -13.99 -11.35
C ASN A 584 -14.16 -13.61 -12.75
N ASP A 585 -14.53 -12.35 -12.98
CA ASP A 585 -15.01 -11.82 -14.27
C ASP A 585 -13.89 -11.18 -15.12
N TYR A 586 -12.63 -11.52 -14.86
CA TYR A 586 -11.51 -11.06 -15.69
C TYR A 586 -11.46 -11.80 -17.02
N GLY A 587 -11.54 -11.08 -18.13
CA GLY A 587 -11.21 -11.60 -19.47
C GLY A 587 -9.74 -11.39 -19.87
N LEU A 588 -9.40 -11.76 -21.11
CA LEU A 588 -8.03 -11.65 -21.66
C LEU A 588 -7.45 -10.21 -21.65
N ALA A 589 -8.30 -9.18 -21.58
CA ALA A 589 -7.88 -7.79 -21.37
C ALA A 589 -7.06 -7.58 -20.07
N LEU A 590 -7.12 -8.51 -19.10
CA LEU A 590 -6.26 -8.50 -17.92
C LEU A 590 -4.75 -8.52 -18.30
N ALA A 591 -4.37 -9.12 -19.44
CA ALA A 591 -3.00 -9.09 -19.95
C ALA A 591 -2.46 -7.66 -20.18
N LEU A 592 -3.37 -6.71 -20.40
CA LEU A 592 -3.07 -5.30 -20.63
C LEU A 592 -3.30 -4.43 -19.38
N GLY A 593 -3.62 -5.03 -18.23
CA GLY A 593 -3.80 -4.34 -16.95
C GLY A 593 -5.25 -3.94 -16.61
N ALA A 594 -6.26 -4.66 -17.11
CA ALA A 594 -7.68 -4.38 -16.83
C ALA A 594 -8.15 -4.72 -15.38
N GLY A 595 -7.23 -5.01 -14.45
CA GLY A 595 -7.50 -5.22 -13.03
C GLY A 595 -6.65 -4.28 -12.18
N GLU A 596 -7.24 -3.64 -11.18
CA GLU A 596 -6.58 -2.61 -10.37
C GLU A 596 -5.66 -3.21 -9.30
N ILE A 597 -4.52 -2.56 -9.05
CA ILE A 597 -3.47 -3.00 -8.11
C ILE A 597 -2.88 -1.77 -7.39
N PRO A 598 -2.62 -1.80 -6.07
CA PRO A 598 -1.86 -0.76 -5.39
C PRO A 598 -0.42 -0.65 -5.91
N LEU A 599 0.10 0.57 -6.09
CA LEU A 599 1.47 0.79 -6.58
C LEU A 599 2.52 0.13 -5.68
N VAL A 600 2.31 0.12 -4.36
CA VAL A 600 3.19 -0.57 -3.39
C VAL A 600 3.23 -2.09 -3.58
N GLU A 601 2.11 -2.74 -3.89
CA GLU A 601 2.07 -4.19 -4.16
C GLU A 601 2.77 -4.53 -5.47
N LEU A 602 2.50 -3.75 -6.52
CA LEU A 602 3.11 -3.94 -7.84
C LEU A 602 4.63 -3.70 -7.80
N THR A 603 5.09 -2.69 -7.06
CA THR A 603 6.52 -2.46 -6.79
C THR A 603 7.11 -3.60 -5.95
N GLY A 604 6.33 -4.16 -5.01
CA GLY A 604 6.68 -5.37 -4.25
C GLY A 604 6.75 -6.66 -5.09
N ALA A 605 6.03 -6.75 -6.21
CA ALA A 605 6.18 -7.83 -7.18
C ALA A 605 7.50 -7.68 -7.98
N TYR A 606 7.85 -6.46 -8.37
CA TYR A 606 9.12 -6.16 -9.05
C TYR A 606 10.34 -6.32 -8.10
N GLN A 607 10.17 -6.10 -6.79
CA GLN A 607 11.17 -6.47 -5.77
C GLN A 607 11.61 -7.93 -5.89
N ALA A 608 10.67 -8.86 -6.04
CA ALA A 608 11.01 -10.28 -6.14
C ALA A 608 11.79 -10.62 -7.41
N ILE A 609 11.48 -9.96 -8.55
CA ILE A 609 12.23 -10.14 -9.80
C ILE A 609 13.66 -9.62 -9.62
N ALA A 610 13.81 -8.38 -9.12
CA ALA A 610 15.11 -7.74 -8.83
C ALA A 610 15.96 -8.55 -7.82
N ASN A 611 15.30 -9.23 -6.89
CA ASN A 611 15.91 -10.05 -5.85
C ASN A 611 15.96 -11.55 -6.22
N GLN A 612 16.21 -11.86 -7.50
CA GLN A 612 16.47 -13.22 -8.02
C GLN A 612 15.36 -14.25 -7.71
N GLY A 613 14.11 -13.80 -7.64
CA GLY A 613 12.93 -14.60 -7.30
C GLY A 613 12.60 -14.67 -5.81
N VAL A 614 13.42 -14.11 -4.92
CA VAL A 614 13.16 -14.08 -3.46
C VAL A 614 12.23 -12.92 -3.11
N LYS A 615 10.94 -13.24 -2.91
CA LYS A 615 9.93 -12.29 -2.44
C LYS A 615 10.17 -11.96 -0.96
N ILE A 616 10.19 -10.67 -0.66
CA ILE A 616 10.14 -10.10 0.68
C ILE A 616 8.95 -9.14 0.70
N ASP A 617 8.17 -9.15 1.77
CA ASP A 617 6.98 -8.29 1.86
C ASP A 617 7.40 -6.85 2.25
N PRO A 618 7.00 -5.82 1.47
CA PRO A 618 7.42 -4.45 1.73
C PRO A 618 6.98 -3.96 3.10
N TYR A 619 7.87 -3.30 3.84
CA TYR A 619 7.54 -2.71 5.15
C TYR A 619 8.11 -1.31 5.34
N ALA A 620 7.35 -0.48 6.05
CA ALA A 620 7.74 0.87 6.46
C ALA A 620 8.26 0.96 7.91
N ILE A 621 7.83 0.05 8.79
CA ILE A 621 8.21 0.04 10.21
C ILE A 621 9.45 -0.85 10.37
N ALA A 622 10.59 -0.26 10.74
CA ALA A 622 11.83 -1.00 11.01
C ALA A 622 11.88 -1.54 12.44
N ARG A 623 11.46 -0.73 13.43
CA ARG A 623 11.51 -1.08 14.86
C ARG A 623 10.43 -0.32 15.66
N VAL A 624 9.91 -0.91 16.72
CA VAL A 624 9.02 -0.26 17.69
C VAL A 624 9.54 -0.51 19.10
N ILE A 625 9.89 0.57 19.80
CA ILE A 625 10.35 0.55 21.19
C ILE A 625 9.28 1.18 22.09
N ASP A 626 9.02 0.58 23.26
CA ASP A 626 8.06 1.14 24.23
C ASP A 626 8.67 2.16 25.20
N ALA A 627 7.82 2.78 26.03
CA ALA A 627 8.22 3.74 27.06
C ALA A 627 9.15 3.18 28.16
N GLN A 628 9.36 1.86 28.22
CA GLN A 628 10.30 1.18 29.11
C GLN A 628 11.61 0.77 28.39
N GLY A 629 11.76 1.09 27.10
CA GLY A 629 12.93 0.75 26.29
C GLY A 629 12.94 -0.69 25.77
N ARG A 630 11.83 -1.44 25.89
CA ARG A 630 11.71 -2.80 25.38
C ARG A 630 11.38 -2.78 23.89
N ASP A 631 11.92 -3.75 23.17
CA ASP A 631 11.59 -3.97 21.77
C ASP A 631 10.29 -4.78 21.68
N ILE A 632 9.27 -4.20 21.03
CA ILE A 632 7.96 -4.83 20.83
C ILE A 632 7.65 -5.07 19.34
N THR A 633 8.64 -4.87 18.47
CA THR A 633 8.50 -5.00 17.01
C THR A 633 7.88 -6.36 16.62
N PRO A 634 6.80 -6.40 15.82
CA PRO A 634 6.17 -7.66 15.41
C PRO A 634 7.12 -8.50 14.55
N PRO A 635 7.05 -9.84 14.64
CA PRO A 635 7.77 -10.71 13.71
C PRO A 635 7.24 -10.53 12.28
N ARG A 636 8.15 -10.44 11.30
CA ARG A 636 7.81 -10.36 9.87
C ARG A 636 7.75 -11.76 9.24
N PRO A 637 6.98 -11.96 8.16
CA PRO A 637 7.08 -13.16 7.34
C PRO A 637 8.51 -13.42 6.87
N ALA A 638 8.92 -14.69 6.78
CA ALA A 638 10.22 -15.05 6.27
C ALA A 638 10.31 -14.81 4.74
N PRO A 639 11.47 -14.37 4.20
CA PRO A 639 11.72 -14.34 2.76
C PRO A 639 11.44 -15.70 2.11
N ARG A 640 10.86 -15.68 0.91
CA ARG A 640 10.42 -16.91 0.22
C ARG A 640 10.73 -16.88 -1.27
N GLN A 641 11.23 -18.00 -1.80
CA GLN A 641 11.45 -18.16 -3.23
C GLN A 641 10.08 -18.23 -3.94
N ALA A 642 9.72 -17.20 -4.68
CA ALA A 642 8.44 -17.06 -5.38
C ALA A 642 8.54 -17.40 -6.88
N LEU A 643 9.72 -17.16 -7.47
CA LEU A 643 10.09 -17.49 -8.84
C LEU A 643 11.34 -18.38 -8.84
N ARG A 644 11.56 -19.16 -9.90
CA ARG A 644 12.88 -19.73 -10.18
C ARG A 644 13.93 -18.62 -10.39
N VAL A 645 15.15 -18.87 -9.94
CA VAL A 645 16.28 -17.95 -10.08
C VAL A 645 16.58 -17.66 -11.55
N GLU A 646 16.43 -18.67 -12.42
CA GLU A 646 16.62 -18.54 -13.86
C GLU A 646 15.50 -17.67 -14.50
N ASN A 647 14.23 -17.94 -14.17
CA ASN A 647 13.10 -17.17 -14.70
C ASN A 647 13.18 -15.69 -14.28
N ALA A 648 13.59 -15.40 -13.04
CA ALA A 648 13.82 -14.03 -12.57
C ALA A 648 14.97 -13.33 -13.32
N TYR A 649 16.08 -14.03 -13.57
CA TYR A 649 17.19 -13.48 -14.35
C TYR A 649 16.83 -13.26 -15.83
N LEU A 650 16.18 -14.22 -16.50
CA LEU A 650 15.76 -14.07 -17.90
C LEU A 650 14.75 -12.92 -18.06
N MET A 651 13.82 -12.75 -17.12
CA MET A 651 12.91 -11.61 -17.08
C MET A 651 13.68 -10.28 -16.89
N THR A 652 14.66 -10.26 -15.98
CA THR A 652 15.54 -9.10 -15.77
C THR A 652 16.34 -8.77 -17.04
N HIS A 653 16.88 -9.78 -17.73
CA HIS A 653 17.70 -9.63 -18.93
C HIS A 653 16.91 -9.06 -20.12
N ILE A 654 15.63 -9.45 -20.29
CA ILE A 654 14.74 -8.82 -21.29
C ILE A 654 14.40 -7.38 -20.87
N LEU A 655 14.06 -7.15 -19.59
CA LEU A 655 13.68 -5.82 -19.10
C LEU A 655 14.86 -4.85 -18.99
N ALA A 656 16.11 -5.32 -19.00
CA ALA A 656 17.34 -4.52 -19.04
C ALA A 656 17.85 -4.24 -20.47
N ASP A 657 17.36 -4.97 -21.47
CA ASP A 657 17.79 -4.82 -22.87
C ASP A 657 17.24 -3.53 -23.50
N ASN A 658 18.13 -2.56 -23.74
CA ASN A 658 17.79 -1.28 -24.39
C ASN A 658 17.80 -1.39 -25.93
N GLN A 659 18.48 -2.37 -26.51
CA GLN A 659 18.47 -2.60 -27.96
C GLN A 659 17.12 -3.19 -28.38
N ALA A 660 16.62 -4.22 -27.68
CA ALA A 660 15.33 -4.83 -27.97
C ALA A 660 14.15 -3.84 -27.85
N ARG A 661 14.22 -2.85 -26.93
CA ARG A 661 13.15 -1.83 -26.76
C ARG A 661 13.25 -0.61 -27.70
N THR A 662 14.38 -0.47 -28.41
CA THR A 662 14.65 0.67 -29.28
C THR A 662 13.60 0.88 -30.40
N PRO A 663 13.02 -0.15 -31.05
CA PRO A 663 12.04 0.04 -32.12
C PRO A 663 10.80 0.85 -31.70
N THR A 664 10.36 0.76 -30.45
CA THR A 664 9.17 1.48 -29.94
C THR A 664 9.51 2.74 -29.14
N PHE A 665 10.59 2.74 -28.36
CA PHE A 665 10.91 3.84 -27.44
C PHE A 665 12.13 4.69 -27.85
N GLY A 666 12.90 4.27 -28.85
CA GLY A 666 14.19 4.86 -29.20
C GLY A 666 15.31 4.48 -28.21
N PRO A 667 16.59 4.69 -28.59
CA PRO A 667 17.73 4.27 -27.77
C PRO A 667 17.94 5.16 -26.53
N ASN A 668 17.53 6.43 -26.61
CA ASN A 668 17.74 7.45 -25.58
C ASN A 668 16.41 7.77 -24.83
N SER A 669 15.63 6.73 -24.55
CA SER A 669 14.35 6.86 -23.85
C SER A 669 14.54 7.11 -22.34
N ALA A 670 13.51 7.63 -21.66
CA ALA A 670 13.49 7.74 -20.19
C ALA A 670 13.51 6.37 -19.44
N LEU A 671 13.66 5.26 -20.16
CA LEU A 671 13.82 3.90 -19.60
C LEU A 671 15.28 3.42 -19.65
N ALA A 672 16.19 4.22 -20.22
CA ALA A 672 17.63 4.02 -20.11
C ALA A 672 18.16 4.83 -18.91
N LEU A 673 19.15 4.27 -18.20
CA LEU A 673 19.92 4.95 -17.15
C LEU A 673 21.42 4.95 -17.51
N SER A 674 22.21 5.69 -16.75
CA SER A 674 23.69 5.71 -16.73
C SER A 674 24.36 4.37 -16.37
N ARG A 675 23.55 3.35 -16.02
CA ARG A 675 23.95 2.08 -15.41
C ARG A 675 22.96 0.96 -15.79
N PRO A 676 23.33 -0.33 -15.64
CA PRO A 676 22.41 -1.45 -15.85
C PRO A 676 21.12 -1.30 -15.05
N ALA A 677 19.98 -1.28 -15.74
CA ALA A 677 18.67 -1.07 -15.14
C ALA A 677 17.58 -1.75 -15.96
N ALA A 678 16.71 -2.50 -15.28
CA ALA A 678 15.55 -3.13 -15.87
C ALA A 678 14.33 -2.20 -15.73
N ALA A 679 13.52 -2.02 -16.78
CA ALA A 679 12.41 -1.06 -16.78
C ALA A 679 11.21 -1.53 -17.62
N LYS A 680 10.00 -1.15 -17.20
CA LYS A 680 8.74 -1.42 -17.89
C LYS A 680 7.75 -0.28 -17.70
N THR A 681 7.16 0.16 -18.81
CA THR A 681 6.09 1.17 -18.87
C THR A 681 4.68 0.56 -18.88
N GLY A 682 3.71 1.35 -18.42
CA GLY A 682 2.28 1.12 -18.55
C GLY A 682 1.55 2.40 -18.95
N THR A 683 0.56 2.25 -19.81
CA THR A 683 -0.41 3.30 -20.18
C THR A 683 -1.77 2.60 -20.20
N THR A 684 -2.80 3.20 -19.60
CA THR A 684 -4.18 2.67 -19.66
C THR A 684 -4.99 3.38 -20.72
N ASN A 685 -6.16 2.84 -21.06
CA ASN A 685 -7.05 3.44 -22.06
C ASN A 685 -7.43 4.87 -21.65
N GLU A 686 -7.63 5.74 -22.65
CA GLU A 686 -7.93 7.17 -22.45
C GLU A 686 -6.89 7.93 -21.60
N PHE A 687 -5.68 7.37 -21.44
CA PHE A 687 -4.58 7.96 -20.66
C PHE A 687 -4.98 8.29 -19.21
N ARG A 688 -5.77 7.46 -18.54
CA ARG A 688 -6.18 7.68 -17.13
C ARG A 688 -5.04 7.42 -16.14
N ASP A 689 -4.20 6.44 -16.43
CA ASP A 689 -3.02 6.08 -15.67
C ASP A 689 -1.78 5.97 -16.57
N ASN A 690 -0.66 6.45 -16.07
CA ASN A 690 0.66 6.27 -16.65
C ASN A 690 1.58 5.68 -15.58
N LEU A 691 2.29 4.61 -15.91
CA LEU A 691 3.18 3.93 -14.97
C LEU A 691 4.57 3.71 -15.56
N ALA A 692 5.57 3.76 -14.69
CA ALA A 692 6.93 3.32 -14.95
C ALA A 692 7.41 2.53 -13.71
N LEU A 693 7.73 1.25 -13.90
CA LEU A 693 8.35 0.42 -12.87
C LEU A 693 9.71 -0.07 -13.36
N GLY A 694 10.72 -0.02 -12.52
CA GLY A 694 12.06 -0.45 -12.89
C GLY A 694 13.03 -0.48 -11.73
N TYR A 695 14.14 -1.19 -11.91
CA TYR A 695 15.06 -1.56 -10.85
C TYR A 695 16.51 -1.69 -11.33
N THR A 696 17.41 -1.42 -10.40
CA THR A 696 18.82 -1.83 -10.43
C THR A 696 19.00 -3.01 -9.46
N PRO A 697 20.22 -3.56 -9.30
CA PRO A 697 20.52 -4.44 -8.17
C PRO A 697 20.40 -3.77 -6.78
N ASP A 698 20.18 -2.45 -6.67
CA ASP A 698 20.23 -1.68 -5.42
C ASP A 698 18.86 -1.10 -4.99
N ILE A 699 18.00 -0.71 -5.94
CA ILE A 699 16.70 -0.07 -5.70
C ILE A 699 15.69 -0.57 -6.74
N VAL A 700 14.47 -0.89 -6.30
CA VAL A 700 13.27 -0.95 -7.15
C VAL A 700 12.46 0.33 -6.94
N ALA A 701 12.08 1.00 -8.03
CA ALA A 701 11.19 2.15 -8.00
C ALA A 701 9.97 1.92 -8.90
N GLY A 702 8.79 2.25 -8.38
CA GLY A 702 7.55 2.29 -9.14
C GLY A 702 6.91 3.67 -9.04
N VAL A 703 6.46 4.18 -10.19
CA VAL A 703 5.83 5.50 -10.35
C VAL A 703 4.47 5.36 -11.02
N TRP A 704 3.49 6.12 -10.52
CA TRP A 704 2.20 6.36 -11.16
C TRP A 704 2.01 7.87 -11.40
N VAL A 705 1.38 8.24 -12.51
CA VAL A 705 0.93 9.60 -12.84
C VAL A 705 -0.49 9.51 -13.39
N GLY A 706 -1.36 10.41 -12.96
CA GLY A 706 -2.79 10.38 -13.31
C GLY A 706 -3.61 11.34 -12.45
N ASN A 707 -4.92 11.10 -12.39
CA ASN A 707 -5.83 11.91 -11.59
C ASN A 707 -6.51 11.09 -10.47
N ALA A 708 -6.68 11.68 -9.30
CA ALA A 708 -7.26 11.01 -8.12
C ALA A 708 -8.76 10.70 -8.31
N ASP A 709 -9.47 11.51 -9.09
CA ASP A 709 -10.87 11.31 -9.52
C ASP A 709 -11.00 10.35 -10.72
N TYR A 710 -9.90 9.78 -11.21
CA TYR A 710 -9.80 8.92 -12.39
C TYR A 710 -10.13 9.61 -13.74
N SER A 711 -10.16 10.95 -13.79
CA SER A 711 -10.35 11.71 -15.05
C SER A 711 -9.18 11.51 -16.04
N PRO A 712 -9.44 11.49 -17.37
CA PRO A 712 -8.41 11.19 -18.37
C PRO A 712 -7.39 12.33 -18.57
N MET A 713 -6.15 11.95 -18.91
CA MET A 713 -5.09 12.89 -19.32
C MET A 713 -5.07 13.10 -20.85
N VAL A 714 -4.40 14.15 -21.33
CA VAL A 714 -4.42 14.57 -22.75
C VAL A 714 -3.13 14.13 -23.49
N GLY A 715 -3.08 12.85 -23.83
CA GLY A 715 -1.99 12.27 -24.63
C GLY A 715 -0.68 12.05 -23.86
N THR A 716 -0.79 11.79 -22.55
CA THR A 716 0.33 11.43 -21.68
C THR A 716 0.45 9.90 -21.60
N THR A 717 1.66 9.37 -21.64
CA THR A 717 1.92 7.91 -21.65
C THR A 717 2.82 7.49 -20.48
N GLY A 718 2.94 6.20 -20.19
CA GLY A 718 3.95 5.70 -19.25
C GLY A 718 5.38 6.23 -19.51
N LEU A 719 5.75 6.46 -20.78
CA LEU A 719 7.06 7.01 -21.15
C LEU A 719 7.17 8.53 -20.94
N SER A 720 6.10 9.30 -21.13
CA SER A 720 6.12 10.77 -21.06
C SER A 720 5.59 11.35 -19.74
N GLY A 721 4.80 10.58 -18.99
CA GLY A 721 4.26 10.92 -17.67
C GLY A 721 5.16 10.41 -16.55
N ALA A 722 5.12 9.11 -16.28
CA ALA A 722 5.84 8.46 -15.18
C ALA A 722 7.34 8.22 -15.45
N GLY A 723 7.72 8.00 -16.72
CA GLY A 723 9.10 7.70 -17.13
C GLY A 723 10.15 8.72 -16.66
N PRO A 724 9.96 10.04 -16.84
CA PRO A 724 10.95 11.03 -16.42
C PRO A 724 11.15 11.10 -14.90
N ILE A 725 10.08 10.94 -14.12
CA ILE A 725 10.16 10.84 -12.64
C ILE A 725 11.01 9.61 -12.27
N TRP A 726 10.74 8.45 -12.88
CA TRP A 726 11.48 7.23 -12.61
C TRP A 726 12.97 7.38 -12.98
N HIS A 727 13.27 7.97 -14.15
CA HIS A 727 14.64 8.23 -14.61
C HIS A 727 15.39 9.13 -13.63
N ASN A 728 14.87 10.34 -13.38
CA ASN A 728 15.53 11.34 -12.53
C ASN A 728 15.68 10.84 -11.09
N PHE A 729 14.63 10.23 -10.52
CA PHE A 729 14.68 9.63 -9.20
C PHE A 729 15.77 8.55 -9.13
N MET A 730 15.84 7.65 -10.12
CA MET A 730 16.80 6.56 -10.10
C MET A 730 18.24 7.06 -10.29
N GLU A 731 18.51 8.03 -11.16
CA GLU A 731 19.86 8.63 -11.26
C GLU A 731 20.27 9.28 -9.93
N ARG A 732 19.44 10.18 -9.40
CA ARG A 732 19.72 10.93 -8.15
C ARG A 732 19.80 10.01 -6.93
N ALA A 733 19.01 8.93 -6.91
CA ALA A 733 19.07 7.92 -5.86
C ALA A 733 20.42 7.18 -5.83
N HIS A 734 21.03 6.95 -7.01
CA HIS A 734 22.31 6.25 -7.15
C HIS A 734 23.55 7.18 -7.27
N GLU A 735 23.40 8.49 -7.02
CA GLU A 735 24.55 9.39 -6.82
C GLU A 735 25.49 8.84 -5.74
N GLY A 736 26.79 8.80 -6.04
CA GLY A 736 27.82 8.21 -5.18
C GLY A 736 27.86 6.68 -5.13
N LEU A 737 26.86 5.96 -5.67
CA LEU A 737 26.85 4.50 -5.74
C LEU A 737 27.49 4.00 -7.04
N SER A 738 28.45 3.09 -6.93
CA SER A 738 29.02 2.36 -8.08
C SER A 738 27.94 1.62 -8.86
N ALA A 739 28.04 1.59 -10.19
CA ALA A 739 27.16 0.77 -11.01
C ALA A 739 27.41 -0.72 -10.71
N ARG A 740 26.33 -1.50 -10.58
CA ARG A 740 26.35 -2.96 -10.41
C ARG A 740 25.55 -3.60 -11.53
N ASP A 741 26.01 -4.75 -11.99
CA ASP A 741 25.31 -5.57 -12.99
C ASP A 741 24.42 -6.62 -12.31
N PHE A 742 23.50 -7.22 -13.06
CA PHE A 742 22.61 -8.27 -12.60
C PHE A 742 23.34 -9.62 -12.56
N LEU A 743 23.35 -10.28 -11.40
CA LEU A 743 24.05 -11.55 -11.23
C LEU A 743 23.40 -12.67 -12.07
N ARG A 744 24.11 -13.16 -13.09
CA ARG A 744 23.74 -14.32 -13.91
C ARG A 744 23.86 -15.62 -13.11
N PRO A 745 22.77 -16.39 -12.89
CA PRO A 745 22.83 -17.71 -12.27
C PRO A 745 23.65 -18.70 -13.13
N PRO A 746 24.33 -19.70 -12.53
CA PRO A 746 25.18 -20.64 -13.25
C PRO A 746 24.41 -21.55 -14.23
N ASN A 747 23.11 -21.72 -14.02
CA ASN A 747 22.21 -22.49 -14.88
C ASN A 747 21.75 -21.72 -16.14
N ILE A 748 22.15 -20.45 -16.32
CA ILE A 748 21.85 -19.68 -17.53
C ILE A 748 22.90 -19.95 -18.59
N ILE A 749 22.54 -20.79 -19.56
CA ILE A 749 23.34 -21.09 -20.74
C ILE A 749 23.07 -20.08 -21.86
N GLU A 750 23.89 -20.13 -22.90
CA GLU A 750 23.90 -19.21 -24.03
C GLU A 750 23.98 -20.02 -25.31
N MET A 751 23.07 -19.79 -26.25
CA MET A 751 22.91 -20.63 -27.43
C MET A 751 22.65 -19.78 -28.67
N GLU A 752 23.17 -20.25 -29.81
CA GLU A 752 22.80 -19.74 -31.13
C GLU A 752 21.36 -20.16 -31.47
N ILE A 753 20.56 -19.19 -31.93
CA ILE A 753 19.20 -19.37 -32.44
C ILE A 753 19.07 -18.76 -33.83
N CYS A 754 18.10 -19.23 -34.60
CA CYS A 754 17.66 -18.46 -35.76
C CYS A 754 16.93 -17.20 -35.29
N ALA A 755 17.28 -16.04 -35.84
CA ALA A 755 16.81 -14.75 -35.35
C ALA A 755 15.30 -14.53 -35.55
N ASP A 756 14.73 -15.19 -36.55
CA ASP A 756 13.36 -15.00 -37.04
C ASP A 756 12.37 -16.01 -36.44
N SER A 757 12.86 -17.14 -35.90
CA SER A 757 12.03 -18.24 -35.34
C SER A 757 12.38 -18.63 -33.90
N GLY A 758 13.57 -18.28 -33.40
CA GLY A 758 14.00 -18.57 -32.04
C GLY A 758 14.32 -20.04 -31.73
N SER A 759 14.24 -20.94 -32.71
CA SER A 759 14.74 -22.30 -32.62
C SER A 759 16.27 -22.34 -32.71
N ILE A 760 16.88 -23.48 -32.39
CA ILE A 760 18.23 -23.82 -32.88
C ILE A 760 18.20 -23.68 -34.41
N PRO A 761 19.21 -23.06 -35.07
CA PRO A 761 19.13 -22.77 -36.50
C PRO A 761 18.99 -24.02 -37.38
N GLY A 762 18.07 -23.95 -38.35
CA GLY A 762 18.06 -24.82 -39.51
C GLY A 762 19.23 -24.52 -40.45
N GLU A 763 19.48 -25.45 -41.39
CA GLU A 763 20.54 -25.31 -42.40
C GLU A 763 20.38 -24.06 -43.27
N VAL A 764 19.13 -23.63 -43.50
CA VAL A 764 18.74 -22.48 -44.34
C VAL A 764 18.26 -21.27 -43.55
N CYS A 765 18.52 -21.21 -42.24
CA CYS A 765 18.28 -20.01 -41.44
C CYS A 765 19.10 -18.82 -41.97
N PRO A 766 18.48 -17.68 -42.35
CA PRO A 766 19.19 -16.58 -43.02
C PRO A 766 19.99 -15.71 -42.04
N THR A 767 19.48 -15.51 -40.82
CA THR A 767 20.08 -14.64 -39.80
C THR A 767 20.13 -15.38 -38.48
N ARG A 768 21.32 -15.51 -37.89
CA ARG A 768 21.50 -16.14 -36.57
C ARG A 768 21.79 -15.09 -35.50
N LYS A 769 21.27 -15.29 -34.29
CA LYS A 769 21.57 -14.45 -33.11
C LYS A 769 21.79 -15.33 -31.89
N THR A 770 22.44 -14.79 -30.86
CA THR A 770 22.65 -15.49 -29.58
C THR A 770 21.56 -15.10 -28.59
N GLU A 771 21.09 -16.04 -27.78
CA GLU A 771 20.11 -15.80 -26.71
C GLU A 771 20.42 -16.65 -25.45
N LEU A 772 19.93 -16.20 -24.30
CA LEU A 772 20.09 -16.84 -23.00
C LEU A 772 18.90 -17.73 -22.63
N PHE A 773 19.20 -18.90 -22.07
CA PHE A 773 18.22 -19.93 -21.71
C PHE A 773 18.53 -20.51 -20.33
N SER A 774 17.52 -21.08 -19.68
CA SER A 774 17.77 -22.00 -18.56
C SER A 774 18.28 -23.34 -19.13
N VAL A 775 19.26 -23.97 -18.48
CA VAL A 775 19.87 -25.23 -18.94
C VAL A 775 18.86 -26.37 -19.16
N ASP A 776 17.75 -26.35 -18.44
CA ASP A 776 16.64 -27.30 -18.52
C ASP A 776 15.48 -26.84 -19.42
N ASN A 777 15.55 -25.63 -19.99
CA ASN A 777 14.60 -25.13 -20.99
C ASN A 777 15.33 -24.47 -22.18
N PRO A 778 16.07 -25.26 -23.00
CA PRO A 778 16.77 -24.79 -24.20
C PRO A 778 15.79 -24.41 -25.34
N PRO A 779 16.26 -23.72 -26.40
CA PRO A 779 15.44 -23.43 -27.57
C PRO A 779 14.98 -24.70 -28.27
N LEU A 780 13.84 -24.59 -28.97
CA LEU A 780 13.28 -25.68 -29.77
C LEU A 780 14.27 -26.15 -30.84
N GLY A 781 14.39 -27.45 -31.08
CA GLY A 781 15.32 -28.01 -32.06
C GLY A 781 14.99 -27.63 -33.52
N PRO A 782 15.93 -27.79 -34.49
CA PRO A 782 15.86 -27.16 -35.82
C PRO A 782 14.62 -27.46 -36.67
N LYS A 783 13.89 -28.56 -36.41
CA LYS A 783 12.61 -28.87 -37.06
C LYS A 783 11.47 -27.88 -36.77
N HIS A 784 11.69 -26.94 -35.83
CA HIS A 784 10.76 -25.86 -35.49
C HIS A 784 11.26 -24.50 -36.01
N ASP A 785 12.37 -24.46 -36.74
CA ASP A 785 12.74 -23.26 -37.48
C ASP A 785 11.67 -23.01 -38.55
N ILE A 786 11.31 -21.74 -38.79
CA ILE A 786 10.38 -21.41 -39.89
C ILE A 786 11.06 -21.63 -41.24
N HIS A 787 12.39 -21.50 -41.33
CA HIS A 787 13.14 -21.68 -42.56
C HIS A 787 13.41 -23.16 -42.81
N GLN A 788 12.58 -23.80 -43.65
CA GLN A 788 12.64 -25.25 -43.89
C GLN A 788 12.86 -25.57 -45.37
N MET A 789 13.70 -26.58 -45.63
CA MET A 789 13.78 -27.26 -46.91
C MET A 789 12.82 -28.47 -46.86
N ILE A 790 11.80 -28.48 -47.71
CA ILE A 790 10.77 -29.52 -47.73
C ILE A 790 10.76 -30.17 -49.11
N ASP A 791 10.92 -31.50 -49.14
CA ASP A 791 10.72 -32.30 -50.34
C ASP A 791 9.24 -32.23 -50.75
N ILE A 792 8.97 -31.88 -52.00
CA ILE A 792 7.66 -31.91 -52.65
C ILE A 792 7.69 -33.01 -53.72
N ASP A 793 6.73 -33.92 -53.69
CA ASP A 793 6.53 -34.90 -54.76
C ASP A 793 5.94 -34.20 -56.00
N LEU A 794 6.68 -34.22 -57.11
CA LEU A 794 6.29 -33.57 -58.35
C LEU A 794 5.14 -34.28 -59.08
N ASN A 795 4.76 -35.49 -58.65
CA ASN A 795 3.60 -36.19 -59.22
C ASN A 795 2.27 -35.72 -58.61
N THR A 796 2.24 -35.38 -57.32
CA THR A 796 1.02 -34.98 -56.58
C THR A 796 0.99 -33.52 -56.14
N GLY A 797 2.14 -32.83 -56.10
CA GLY A 797 2.26 -31.48 -55.56
C GLY A 797 2.14 -31.39 -54.03
N LEU A 798 2.25 -32.53 -53.34
CA LEU A 798 2.19 -32.64 -51.88
C LEU A 798 3.59 -32.89 -51.29
N ARG A 799 3.75 -32.75 -49.97
CA ARG A 799 5.05 -33.03 -49.31
C ARG A 799 5.43 -34.50 -49.51
N ALA A 800 6.70 -34.76 -49.81
CA ALA A 800 7.17 -36.12 -49.96
C ALA A 800 7.33 -36.81 -48.59
N ASN A 801 6.86 -38.05 -48.51
CA ASN A 801 7.20 -38.99 -47.45
C ASN A 801 8.16 -40.06 -47.99
N GLU A 802 8.50 -41.04 -47.17
CA GLU A 802 9.42 -42.12 -47.55
C GLU A 802 8.94 -43.00 -48.72
N TYR A 803 7.62 -43.02 -49.02
CA TYR A 803 7.00 -43.87 -50.04
C TYR A 803 6.92 -43.24 -51.45
N CYS A 804 7.23 -41.95 -51.61
CA CYS A 804 7.10 -41.25 -52.90
C CYS A 804 8.38 -40.51 -53.37
N ARG A 805 9.56 -40.82 -52.80
CA ARG A 805 10.83 -40.11 -53.09
C ARG A 805 11.41 -40.30 -54.50
N ALA A 806 10.66 -40.89 -55.43
CA ALA A 806 11.11 -41.21 -56.79
C ALA A 806 11.16 -40.00 -57.74
N ASN A 807 10.40 -38.93 -57.45
CA ASN A 807 10.32 -37.73 -58.30
C ASN A 807 10.06 -36.48 -57.42
N ILE A 808 11.08 -36.02 -56.71
CA ILE A 808 10.95 -34.95 -55.70
C ILE A 808 11.74 -33.68 -56.05
N GLU A 809 11.20 -32.53 -55.67
CA GLU A 809 11.89 -31.23 -55.61
C GLU A 809 11.99 -30.79 -54.15
N THR A 810 13.19 -30.58 -53.62
CA THR A 810 13.36 -29.96 -52.31
C THR A 810 13.23 -28.44 -52.43
N ARG A 811 12.12 -27.87 -51.94
CA ARG A 811 11.82 -26.43 -52.02
C ARG A 811 11.97 -25.75 -50.65
N TYR A 812 12.45 -24.52 -50.66
CA TYR A 812 12.51 -23.66 -49.48
C TYR A 812 11.13 -23.10 -49.13
N TYR A 813 10.80 -23.10 -47.84
CA TYR A 813 9.57 -22.55 -47.28
C TYR A 813 9.83 -21.74 -46.01
N GLN A 814 8.98 -20.74 -45.75
CA GLN A 814 8.83 -20.09 -44.45
C GLN A 814 7.57 -20.64 -43.77
N VAL A 815 7.74 -21.66 -42.94
CA VAL A 815 6.68 -22.46 -42.33
C VAL A 815 6.25 -21.81 -41.02
N TYR A 816 5.18 -21.03 -41.06
CA TYR A 816 4.65 -20.37 -39.84
C TYR A 816 3.79 -21.33 -39.00
N PRO A 817 3.67 -21.08 -37.68
CA PRO A 817 2.66 -21.72 -36.84
C PRO A 817 1.24 -21.53 -37.40
N PRO A 818 0.25 -22.38 -37.03
CA PRO A 818 -1.09 -22.33 -37.61
C PRO A 818 -1.76 -20.95 -37.54
N ASP A 819 -1.60 -20.21 -36.45
CA ASP A 819 -2.13 -18.86 -36.23
C ASP A 819 -1.36 -17.75 -36.99
N GLY A 820 -0.23 -18.08 -37.62
CA GLY A 820 0.53 -17.21 -38.51
C GLY A 820 0.37 -17.51 -40.00
N ARG A 821 -0.33 -18.59 -40.35
CA ARG A 821 -0.34 -19.12 -41.72
C ARG A 821 -1.12 -18.26 -42.69
N ASP A 822 -2.31 -17.81 -42.32
CA ASP A 822 -3.15 -16.94 -43.17
C ASP A 822 -2.46 -15.59 -43.40
N TRP A 823 -1.87 -15.01 -42.35
CA TRP A 823 -1.03 -13.81 -42.42
C TRP A 823 0.13 -13.95 -43.43
N ALA A 824 0.71 -15.14 -43.57
CA ALA A 824 1.79 -15.42 -44.51
C ALA A 824 1.26 -15.52 -45.95
N ILE A 825 0.14 -16.23 -46.15
CA ILE A 825 -0.54 -16.37 -47.45
C ILE A 825 -1.01 -15.00 -47.98
N GLU A 826 -1.61 -14.16 -47.13
CA GLU A 826 -1.97 -12.76 -47.44
C GLU A 826 -0.80 -11.92 -47.96
N ARG A 827 0.43 -12.26 -47.54
CA ARG A 827 1.67 -11.54 -47.89
C ARG A 827 2.42 -12.18 -49.06
N GLY A 828 1.83 -13.20 -49.70
CA GLY A 828 2.44 -13.92 -50.82
C GLY A 828 3.60 -14.84 -50.41
N ILE A 829 3.74 -15.17 -49.12
CA ILE A 829 4.74 -16.10 -48.62
C ILE A 829 4.19 -17.52 -48.83
N GLU A 830 4.69 -18.23 -49.85
CA GLU A 830 4.27 -19.60 -50.16
C GLU A 830 4.34 -20.47 -48.90
N GLN A 831 3.23 -21.12 -48.56
CA GLN A 831 3.15 -22.07 -47.45
C GLN A 831 3.20 -23.49 -48.01
N PRO A 832 3.92 -24.42 -47.36
CA PRO A 832 4.05 -25.79 -47.87
C PRO A 832 2.69 -26.50 -47.89
N PRO A 833 2.45 -27.38 -48.88
CA PRO A 833 1.19 -28.11 -49.05
C PRO A 833 0.68 -28.80 -47.77
N GLU A 834 -0.62 -29.03 -47.69
CA GLU A 834 -1.21 -29.79 -46.59
C GLU A 834 -1.05 -31.30 -46.79
N GLY A 835 -0.70 -32.00 -45.72
CA GLY A 835 -0.45 -33.43 -45.76
C GLY A 835 0.79 -33.81 -46.57
N TYR A 836 0.82 -35.08 -46.98
CA TYR A 836 1.89 -35.71 -47.74
C TYR A 836 1.33 -36.42 -48.96
N CYS A 837 2.19 -36.74 -49.92
CA CYS A 837 1.88 -37.59 -51.07
C CYS A 837 1.20 -38.90 -50.60
N PRO A 838 0.12 -39.36 -51.26
CA PRO A 838 -0.44 -40.68 -50.98
C PRO A 838 0.59 -41.77 -51.32
N SER A 839 0.85 -42.67 -50.38
CA SER A 839 1.58 -43.91 -50.64
C SER A 839 0.89 -44.70 -51.76
N ALA A 840 1.64 -45.17 -52.74
CA ALA A 840 1.12 -45.69 -54.00
C ALA A 840 0.18 -46.90 -53.82
N ALA A 841 -1.13 -46.62 -53.77
CA ALA A 841 -2.21 -47.59 -53.65
C ALA A 841 -2.02 -48.59 -52.49
N ILE A 842 -1.91 -48.08 -51.27
CA ILE A 842 -2.27 -48.79 -50.04
C ILE A 842 -3.56 -48.13 -49.50
N ASP A 843 -4.55 -48.95 -49.14
CA ASP A 843 -5.78 -48.51 -48.48
C ASP A 843 -5.94 -49.29 -47.18
N ALA A 844 -5.68 -48.58 -46.08
CA ALA A 844 -5.74 -49.04 -44.71
C ALA A 844 -6.81 -48.24 -43.96
N ARG A 845 -7.96 -48.85 -43.67
CA ARG A 845 -9.01 -48.25 -42.83
C ARG A 845 -9.70 -49.26 -41.94
N ILE A 846 -9.94 -48.88 -40.69
CA ILE A 846 -10.84 -49.58 -39.77
C ILE A 846 -12.24 -48.97 -39.93
N THR A 847 -13.25 -49.80 -40.14
CA THR A 847 -14.67 -49.38 -40.25
C THR A 847 -15.50 -49.81 -39.04
N ALA A 848 -15.06 -50.84 -38.30
CA ALA A 848 -15.59 -51.20 -37.00
C ALA A 848 -14.45 -51.70 -36.09
N PRO A 849 -14.41 -51.34 -34.78
CA PRO A 849 -15.26 -50.34 -34.13
C PRO A 849 -15.04 -48.92 -34.70
N THR A 850 -15.97 -48.00 -34.49
CA THR A 850 -15.81 -46.59 -34.87
C THR A 850 -15.01 -45.82 -33.81
N ASP A 851 -14.40 -44.70 -34.19
CA ASP A 851 -13.57 -43.91 -33.27
C ASP A 851 -14.40 -43.39 -32.07
N GLY A 852 -13.93 -43.70 -30.86
CA GLY A 852 -14.61 -43.40 -29.60
C GLY A 852 -15.64 -44.44 -29.15
N GLN A 853 -15.87 -45.52 -29.89
CA GLN A 853 -16.87 -46.54 -29.54
C GLN A 853 -16.49 -47.34 -28.28
N SER A 854 -17.46 -47.56 -27.39
CA SER A 854 -17.33 -48.51 -26.27
C SER A 854 -17.42 -49.96 -26.75
N VAL A 855 -16.51 -50.81 -26.27
CA VAL A 855 -16.38 -52.22 -26.65
C VAL A 855 -16.06 -53.09 -25.43
N SER A 856 -16.43 -54.38 -25.48
CA SER A 856 -16.14 -55.35 -24.42
C SER A 856 -16.22 -56.79 -24.92
N GLY A 857 -15.60 -57.71 -24.19
CA GLY A 857 -15.49 -59.11 -24.60
C GLY A 857 -14.73 -59.31 -25.91
N MET A 858 -15.23 -60.19 -26.79
CA MET A 858 -14.66 -60.45 -28.11
C MET A 858 -15.14 -59.41 -29.13
N VAL A 859 -14.21 -58.53 -29.56
CA VAL A 859 -14.48 -57.42 -30.48
C VAL A 859 -14.07 -57.80 -31.90
N ASN A 860 -15.01 -57.78 -32.84
CA ASN A 860 -14.67 -57.85 -34.28
C ASN A 860 -14.05 -56.53 -34.74
N ILE A 861 -12.91 -56.61 -35.42
CA ILE A 861 -12.29 -55.47 -36.09
C ILE A 861 -12.49 -55.67 -37.60
N GLU A 862 -13.21 -54.76 -38.24
CA GLU A 862 -13.56 -54.82 -39.65
C GLU A 862 -13.03 -53.59 -40.41
N GLY A 863 -12.77 -53.72 -41.70
CA GLY A 863 -12.24 -52.63 -42.51
C GLY A 863 -11.70 -53.06 -43.87
N HIS A 864 -10.71 -52.30 -44.34
CA HIS A 864 -9.96 -52.57 -45.56
C HIS A 864 -8.46 -52.59 -45.26
N ALA A 865 -7.79 -53.59 -45.82
CA ALA A 865 -6.36 -53.76 -45.84
C ALA A 865 -5.98 -54.31 -47.23
N ILE A 866 -5.87 -53.39 -48.19
CA ILE A 866 -5.51 -53.70 -49.59
C ILE A 866 -4.30 -52.89 -50.02
N ALA A 867 -3.48 -53.46 -50.90
CA ALA A 867 -2.35 -52.77 -51.51
C ALA A 867 -2.05 -53.33 -52.90
N ALA A 868 -1.58 -52.50 -53.82
CA ALA A 868 -1.32 -52.90 -55.22
C ALA A 868 -0.33 -54.08 -55.35
N ASN A 869 0.68 -54.13 -54.46
CA ASN A 869 1.61 -55.25 -54.31
C ASN A 869 1.53 -55.83 -52.89
N PHE A 870 0.33 -56.08 -52.36
CA PHE A 870 0.11 -56.51 -50.98
C PHE A 870 1.04 -57.65 -50.51
N ALA A 871 1.63 -57.48 -49.33
CA ALA A 871 2.44 -58.49 -48.64
C ALA A 871 1.72 -59.05 -47.40
N TYR A 872 1.38 -58.18 -46.45
CA TYR A 872 0.65 -58.53 -45.24
C TYR A 872 0.02 -57.29 -44.58
N TYR A 873 -0.96 -57.51 -43.69
CA TYR A 873 -1.31 -56.52 -42.67
C TYR A 873 -1.11 -57.12 -41.27
N GLN A 874 -1.14 -56.25 -40.25
CA GLN A 874 -1.10 -56.63 -38.85
C GLN A 874 -2.00 -55.68 -38.04
N LEU A 875 -2.77 -56.23 -37.10
CA LEU A 875 -3.53 -55.46 -36.12
C LEU A 875 -2.79 -55.43 -34.78
N GLU A 876 -2.83 -54.29 -34.11
CA GLU A 876 -2.19 -54.02 -32.82
C GLU A 876 -3.10 -53.15 -31.94
N PHE A 877 -2.87 -53.16 -30.62
CA PHE A 877 -3.48 -52.23 -29.67
C PHE A 877 -2.43 -51.52 -28.82
N GLY A 878 -2.70 -50.29 -28.43
CA GLY A 878 -1.90 -49.54 -27.46
C GLY A 878 -2.78 -48.94 -26.37
N VAL A 879 -2.24 -48.85 -25.14
CA VAL A 879 -2.95 -48.32 -23.97
C VAL A 879 -2.94 -46.79 -24.00
N SER A 880 -4.05 -46.16 -23.62
CA SER A 880 -4.39 -44.73 -23.84
C SER A 880 -4.72 -44.39 -25.30
N ALA A 881 -5.20 -43.16 -25.53
CA ALA A 881 -5.48 -42.64 -26.87
C ALA A 881 -4.19 -42.27 -27.67
N GLY A 882 -3.06 -42.04 -26.99
CA GLY A 882 -1.78 -41.62 -27.59
C GLY A 882 -0.59 -42.54 -27.27
N PRO A 883 -0.71 -43.87 -27.48
CA PRO A 883 0.29 -44.84 -27.03
C PRO A 883 1.65 -44.66 -27.73
N GLN A 884 2.71 -44.77 -26.94
CA GLN A 884 4.11 -44.83 -27.42
C GLN A 884 4.56 -46.26 -27.76
N ALA A 885 3.81 -47.27 -27.32
CA ALA A 885 4.08 -48.69 -27.54
C ALA A 885 2.78 -49.44 -27.85
N PHE A 886 2.89 -50.48 -28.68
CA PHE A 886 1.78 -51.29 -29.16
C PHE A 886 2.08 -52.78 -28.92
N ALA A 887 1.02 -53.57 -28.74
CA ALA A 887 1.06 -55.03 -28.65
C ALA A 887 0.20 -55.64 -29.77
N PRO A 888 0.58 -56.78 -30.37
CA PRO A 888 -0.17 -57.39 -31.47
C PRO A 888 -1.53 -57.93 -31.01
N ILE A 889 -2.56 -57.67 -31.81
CA ILE A 889 -3.84 -58.39 -31.80
C ILE A 889 -3.73 -59.61 -32.72
N THR A 890 -3.04 -59.46 -33.85
CA THR A 890 -2.80 -60.54 -34.82
C THR A 890 -1.31 -60.71 -35.11
N ASP A 891 -0.95 -61.89 -35.61
CA ASP A 891 0.24 -62.06 -36.44
C ASP A 891 0.10 -61.33 -37.79
N ARG A 892 1.12 -61.47 -38.65
CA ARG A 892 1.12 -60.94 -40.02
C ARG A 892 0.19 -61.73 -40.93
N ILE A 893 -0.92 -61.13 -41.36
CA ILE A 893 -1.93 -61.77 -42.21
C ILE A 893 -1.62 -61.46 -43.69
N THR A 894 -1.18 -62.48 -44.44
CA THR A 894 -0.76 -62.38 -45.85
C THR A 894 -1.93 -62.48 -46.85
N ARG A 895 -3.15 -62.14 -46.44
CA ARG A 895 -4.35 -62.10 -47.29
C ARG A 895 -4.97 -60.70 -47.22
N LEU A 896 -5.11 -60.03 -48.37
CA LEU A 896 -5.81 -58.75 -48.46
C LEU A 896 -7.28 -58.89 -48.04
N VAL A 897 -7.84 -57.83 -47.46
CA VAL A 897 -9.24 -57.74 -47.05
C VAL A 897 -9.85 -56.46 -47.59
N GLU A 898 -10.95 -56.59 -48.32
CA GLU A 898 -11.72 -55.46 -48.86
C GLU A 898 -13.13 -55.49 -48.26
N GLY A 899 -13.38 -54.64 -47.28
CA GLY A 899 -14.71 -54.47 -46.68
C GLY A 899 -15.17 -55.65 -45.84
N GLY A 900 -14.41 -56.03 -44.80
CA GLY A 900 -14.79 -57.12 -43.90
C GLY A 900 -13.83 -57.33 -42.74
N LEU A 901 -13.97 -58.48 -42.06
CA LEU A 901 -13.21 -58.82 -40.86
C LEU A 901 -11.69 -58.85 -41.10
N LEU A 902 -10.98 -57.98 -40.37
CA LEU A 902 -9.52 -57.91 -40.28
C LEU A 902 -8.98 -58.73 -39.11
N GLY A 903 -9.77 -58.92 -38.04
CA GLY A 903 -9.39 -59.73 -36.90
C GLY A 903 -10.40 -59.70 -35.78
N GLN A 904 -10.11 -60.44 -34.71
CA GLN A 904 -10.88 -60.42 -33.47
C GLN A 904 -9.94 -60.10 -32.31
N TRP A 905 -10.39 -59.25 -31.40
CA TRP A 905 -9.63 -58.81 -30.23
C TRP A 905 -10.41 -59.18 -28.98
N ASP A 906 -9.86 -60.08 -28.17
CA ASP A 906 -10.44 -60.38 -26.85
C ASP A 906 -9.99 -59.30 -25.85
N THR A 907 -10.96 -58.51 -25.40
CA THR A 907 -10.76 -57.44 -24.43
C THR A 907 -11.04 -57.89 -22.99
N SER A 908 -11.51 -59.12 -22.77
CA SER A 908 -12.07 -59.59 -21.48
C SER A 908 -11.08 -59.54 -20.30
N GLU A 909 -9.78 -59.71 -20.57
CA GLU A 909 -8.71 -59.66 -19.55
C GLU A 909 -8.00 -58.29 -19.50
N LEU A 910 -8.40 -57.32 -20.34
CA LEU A 910 -7.81 -55.99 -20.39
C LEU A 910 -8.48 -55.01 -19.39
N PRO A 911 -7.72 -54.16 -18.68
CA PRO A 911 -8.28 -53.12 -17.83
C PRO A 911 -9.16 -52.15 -18.62
N ASN A 912 -10.30 -51.76 -18.04
CA ASN A 912 -11.18 -50.74 -18.63
C ASN A 912 -10.45 -49.40 -18.82
N GLY A 913 -10.79 -48.68 -19.88
CA GLY A 913 -10.18 -47.40 -20.22
C GLY A 913 -10.00 -47.18 -21.73
N PRO A 914 -9.40 -46.05 -22.14
CA PRO A 914 -9.18 -45.74 -23.55
C PRO A 914 -7.97 -46.50 -24.12
N TYR A 915 -8.15 -47.05 -25.32
CA TYR A 915 -7.12 -47.71 -26.12
C TYR A 915 -7.15 -47.19 -27.55
N THR A 916 -6.04 -47.35 -28.26
CA THR A 916 -5.97 -47.11 -29.71
C THR A 916 -5.64 -48.41 -30.43
N ILE A 917 -6.56 -48.87 -31.27
CA ILE A 917 -6.34 -49.95 -32.24
C ILE A 917 -5.56 -49.36 -33.41
N ARG A 918 -4.53 -50.08 -33.87
CA ARG A 918 -3.75 -49.76 -35.06
C ARG A 918 -3.80 -50.89 -36.06
N LEU A 919 -4.11 -50.56 -37.31
CA LEU A 919 -3.91 -51.41 -38.47
C LEU A 919 -2.66 -50.95 -39.20
N LEU A 920 -1.72 -51.87 -39.46
CA LEU A 920 -0.56 -51.66 -40.31
C LEU A 920 -0.74 -52.50 -41.58
N VAL A 921 -0.67 -51.90 -42.77
CA VAL A 921 -0.77 -52.61 -44.07
C VAL A 921 0.51 -52.40 -44.86
N PHE A 922 1.09 -53.48 -45.40
CA PHE A 922 2.38 -53.47 -46.10
C PHE A 922 2.32 -54.09 -47.49
N ASP A 923 3.16 -53.56 -48.39
CA ASP A 923 3.44 -54.11 -49.72
C ASP A 923 4.77 -54.88 -49.79
N GLN A 924 5.01 -55.57 -50.91
CA GLN A 924 6.19 -56.42 -51.15
C GLN A 924 7.48 -55.64 -51.41
N SER A 925 7.39 -54.33 -51.66
CA SER A 925 8.53 -53.41 -51.70
C SER A 925 8.94 -52.91 -50.29
N GLY A 926 8.14 -53.23 -49.26
CA GLY A 926 8.32 -52.72 -47.90
C GLY A 926 7.65 -51.38 -47.65
N GLY A 927 6.86 -50.87 -48.61
CA GLY A 927 5.99 -49.74 -48.40
C GLY A 927 4.87 -50.09 -47.42
N GLY A 928 4.36 -49.11 -46.67
CA GLY A 928 3.34 -49.34 -45.65
C GLY A 928 2.49 -48.13 -45.32
N MET A 929 1.30 -48.38 -44.79
CA MET A 929 0.37 -47.37 -44.30
C MET A 929 -0.22 -47.81 -42.96
N GLU A 930 -0.35 -46.88 -42.01
CA GLU A 930 -1.08 -47.12 -40.77
C GLU A 930 -2.46 -46.46 -40.75
N SER A 931 -3.39 -47.09 -40.04
CA SER A 931 -4.72 -46.56 -39.71
C SER A 931 -4.99 -46.75 -38.23
N ARG A 932 -5.69 -45.81 -37.58
CA ARG A 932 -5.95 -45.85 -36.13
C ARG A 932 -7.40 -45.56 -35.82
N VAL A 933 -7.92 -46.22 -34.78
CA VAL A 933 -9.24 -45.99 -34.19
C VAL A 933 -9.11 -46.05 -32.67
N ARG A 934 -9.71 -45.10 -31.95
CA ARG A 934 -9.79 -45.15 -30.48
C ARG A 934 -11.01 -45.97 -30.08
N ALA A 935 -10.85 -46.80 -29.06
CA ALA A 935 -11.93 -47.58 -28.46
C ALA A 935 -11.89 -47.45 -26.93
N LEU A 936 -13.06 -47.49 -26.29
CA LEU A 936 -13.18 -47.48 -24.84
C LEU A 936 -13.52 -48.91 -24.37
N ILE A 937 -12.59 -49.58 -23.68
CA ILE A 937 -12.90 -50.90 -23.10
C ILE A 937 -13.74 -50.70 -21.85
N ASP A 938 -14.92 -51.31 -21.81
CA ASP A 938 -15.78 -51.38 -20.62
C ASP A 938 -16.34 -52.79 -20.38
N ASN A 939 -15.55 -53.62 -19.69
CA ASN A 939 -15.95 -54.98 -19.31
C ASN A 939 -16.85 -55.05 -18.06
N LEU A 940 -17.47 -53.94 -17.62
CA LEU A 940 -18.42 -53.99 -16.51
C LEU A 940 -19.71 -54.74 -16.91
N PRO A 941 -20.25 -55.63 -16.07
CA PRO A 941 -21.49 -56.32 -16.37
C PRO A 941 -22.65 -55.32 -16.39
N THR A 942 -23.32 -55.21 -17.55
CA THR A 942 -24.45 -54.30 -17.73
C THR A 942 -25.54 -54.57 -16.69
N PRO A 943 -25.99 -53.56 -15.92
CA PRO A 943 -26.96 -53.78 -14.84
C PRO A 943 -28.30 -54.25 -15.42
N THR A 944 -28.79 -55.39 -14.92
CA THR A 944 -30.09 -55.94 -15.31
C THR A 944 -31.21 -54.97 -14.93
N PRO A 945 -32.13 -54.60 -15.85
CA PRO A 945 -33.22 -53.68 -15.54
C PRO A 945 -34.15 -54.27 -14.48
N ALA A 946 -34.48 -53.47 -13.46
CA ALA A 946 -35.39 -53.87 -12.40
C ALA A 946 -36.83 -54.10 -12.94
N PRO A 947 -37.58 -55.08 -12.40
CA PRO A 947 -38.89 -55.44 -12.95
C PRO A 947 -39.95 -54.35 -12.74
N THR A 948 -40.62 -53.98 -13.83
CA THR A 948 -41.74 -53.02 -13.84
C THR A 948 -42.91 -53.54 -12.99
N GLN A 949 -43.43 -52.70 -12.08
CA GLN A 949 -44.64 -53.03 -11.32
C GLN A 949 -45.89 -52.97 -12.19
N THR A 950 -46.75 -53.99 -12.10
CA THR A 950 -47.99 -54.10 -12.87
C THR A 950 -49.13 -53.28 -12.22
N PRO A 951 -49.82 -52.39 -12.95
CA PRO A 951 -51.01 -51.72 -12.45
C PRO A 951 -52.25 -52.65 -12.44
N LEU A 952 -53.15 -52.42 -11.47
CA LEU A 952 -54.49 -53.04 -11.42
C LEU A 952 -55.41 -52.47 -12.53
N PRO A 953 -56.52 -53.15 -12.88
CA PRO A 953 -57.30 -52.84 -14.08
C PRO A 953 -58.20 -51.60 -13.93
N SER A 954 -58.57 -51.03 -15.08
CA SER A 954 -59.38 -49.82 -15.21
C SER A 954 -60.88 -50.13 -15.28
N ASP A 955 -61.71 -49.31 -14.65
CA ASP A 955 -63.11 -49.15 -15.05
C ASP A 955 -63.22 -48.23 -16.28
N THR A 956 -64.35 -48.27 -16.98
CA THR A 956 -64.69 -47.56 -18.25
C THR A 956 -66.23 -47.45 -18.30
N PRO A 957 -66.93 -46.58 -19.09
CA PRO A 957 -66.57 -45.65 -20.17
C PRO A 957 -66.93 -44.16 -19.79
N SER A 958 -67.19 -43.13 -20.62
CA SER A 958 -67.67 -42.99 -22.02
C SER A 958 -67.50 -41.51 -22.52
N PRO A 959 -68.02 -41.03 -23.68
CA PRO A 959 -67.27 -40.94 -24.94
C PRO A 959 -67.18 -39.52 -25.58
N SER A 960 -66.44 -39.40 -26.69
CA SER A 960 -66.32 -38.18 -27.52
C SER A 960 -67.55 -37.87 -28.39
N PRO A 961 -67.60 -36.64 -28.95
CA PRO A 961 -67.97 -36.46 -30.36
C PRO A 961 -66.86 -35.77 -31.20
N THR A 962 -67.12 -35.55 -32.49
CA THR A 962 -66.10 -35.47 -33.58
C THR A 962 -65.87 -34.05 -34.17
N SER A 963 -64.74 -33.92 -34.87
CA SER A 963 -64.26 -32.89 -35.84
C SER A 963 -65.33 -32.37 -36.85
N PRO A 964 -65.14 -31.29 -37.67
CA PRO A 964 -63.93 -31.05 -38.51
C PRO A 964 -63.55 -29.61 -39.00
N ALA A 965 -62.48 -29.56 -39.82
CA ALA A 965 -62.24 -28.71 -41.02
C ALA A 965 -61.69 -27.25 -40.94
N THR A 966 -60.41 -27.14 -41.31
CA THR A 966 -59.71 -26.18 -42.22
C THR A 966 -60.42 -24.93 -42.79
N ALA A 967 -59.79 -23.74 -42.63
CA ALA A 967 -59.66 -22.69 -43.68
C ALA A 967 -58.62 -21.58 -43.30
N THR A 968 -58.06 -20.90 -44.31
CA THR A 968 -57.13 -19.74 -44.20
C THR A 968 -57.63 -18.66 -45.18
N PRO A 969 -57.86 -17.38 -44.77
CA PRO A 969 -56.86 -16.31 -45.03
C PRO A 969 -56.86 -15.10 -44.06
N SER A 970 -55.88 -14.20 -44.25
CA SER A 970 -55.75 -12.84 -43.69
C SER A 970 -56.71 -11.82 -44.38
N PRO A 971 -56.70 -10.47 -44.12
CA PRO A 971 -55.88 -9.63 -43.21
C PRO A 971 -56.65 -8.48 -42.47
N THR A 972 -55.90 -7.50 -41.89
CA THR A 972 -56.21 -6.03 -41.86
C THR A 972 -56.84 -5.35 -40.60
N MET A 973 -56.01 -4.46 -39.99
CA MET A 973 -56.28 -3.17 -39.28
C MET A 973 -57.19 -3.00 -38.02
N ALA A 974 -56.65 -2.17 -37.08
CA ALA A 974 -57.29 -1.07 -36.32
C ALA A 974 -58.45 -1.36 -35.31
N ALA A 975 -58.68 -0.58 -34.24
CA ALA A 975 -57.88 0.41 -33.48
C ALA A 975 -58.65 0.79 -32.16
N ASP A 976 -58.16 1.82 -31.45
CA ASP A 976 -58.90 2.74 -30.57
C ASP A 976 -59.38 2.36 -29.14
N THR A 977 -58.73 3.04 -28.17
CA THR A 977 -59.35 3.90 -27.13
C THR A 977 -60.00 3.29 -25.88
N ALA A 978 -59.36 3.54 -24.72
CA ALA A 978 -60.02 3.73 -23.42
C ALA A 978 -59.15 4.53 -22.39
N THR A 979 -59.39 5.84 -22.26
CA THR A 979 -59.30 6.58 -20.97
C THR A 979 -60.60 6.33 -20.16
N PRO A 980 -60.79 6.77 -18.89
CA PRO A 980 -60.01 7.68 -18.02
C PRO A 980 -59.56 7.02 -16.69
N THR A 981 -58.92 7.61 -15.65
CA THR A 981 -58.14 8.82 -15.28
C THR A 981 -58.23 8.92 -13.74
N LEU A 982 -57.32 9.66 -13.08
CA LEU A 982 -57.29 10.06 -11.65
C LEU A 982 -56.62 9.08 -10.65
N THR A 983 -55.94 9.50 -9.57
CA THR A 983 -55.05 10.66 -9.25
C THR A 983 -54.62 10.50 -7.78
N ALA A 984 -53.30 10.42 -7.47
CA ALA A 984 -52.74 10.81 -6.15
C ALA A 984 -51.21 10.77 -6.10
N THR A 985 -50.61 11.89 -5.67
CA THR A 985 -49.24 12.08 -5.16
C THR A 985 -49.31 13.17 -4.08
N PRO A 986 -48.29 13.45 -3.24
CA PRO A 986 -47.01 12.74 -2.99
C PRO A 986 -46.75 12.48 -1.48
N THR A 987 -45.53 12.09 -1.07
CA THR A 987 -44.65 12.80 -0.07
C THR A 987 -43.56 11.87 0.52
N LEU A 988 -42.43 12.45 0.93
CA LEU A 988 -41.23 11.81 1.49
C LEU A 988 -41.33 11.50 3.00
N ALA A 989 -40.61 10.47 3.47
CA ALA A 989 -40.11 10.30 4.84
C ALA A 989 -38.90 9.33 4.85
N ALA A 990 -38.13 9.25 5.95
CA ALA A 990 -36.83 8.55 5.99
C ALA A 990 -36.56 7.78 7.30
N THR A 991 -35.52 6.93 7.25
CA THR A 991 -34.71 6.39 8.37
C THR A 991 -35.32 5.35 9.32
N ALA A 992 -34.73 4.15 9.37
CA ALA A 992 -34.66 3.30 10.56
C ALA A 992 -33.47 2.32 10.49
N THR A 993 -32.77 2.13 11.62
CA THR A 993 -31.65 1.19 11.80
C THR A 993 -32.14 -0.18 12.27
N LEU A 994 -31.50 -1.29 11.85
CA LEU A 994 -31.58 -2.57 12.57
C LEU A 994 -30.26 -3.36 12.57
N THR A 995 -30.01 -4.01 13.70
CA THR A 995 -28.89 -4.94 13.98
C THR A 995 -29.39 -6.40 13.94
N PRO A 996 -28.51 -7.39 13.73
CA PRO A 996 -28.73 -8.75 14.23
C PRO A 996 -27.78 -9.14 15.38
N GLN A 997 -28.16 -10.16 16.15
CA GLN A 997 -27.46 -10.62 17.36
C GLN A 997 -26.42 -11.72 17.10
N ALA A 998 -25.53 -11.92 18.09
CA ALA A 998 -24.61 -13.05 18.18
C ALA A 998 -25.33 -14.37 18.51
N SER A 999 -24.64 -15.51 18.30
CA SER A 999 -25.02 -16.84 18.77
C SER A 999 -23.89 -17.49 19.57
N ALA A 1000 -24.18 -18.55 20.31
CA ALA A 1000 -23.44 -18.95 21.52
C ALA A 1000 -22.40 -20.07 21.35
N THR A 1001 -21.46 -20.10 22.31
CA THR A 1001 -20.45 -21.15 22.54
C THR A 1001 -21.06 -22.49 23.00
N PRO A 1002 -20.27 -23.57 22.93
CA PRO A 1002 -20.10 -24.38 24.13
C PRO A 1002 -18.62 -24.58 24.53
N VAL A 1003 -18.41 -24.86 25.81
CA VAL A 1003 -17.10 -25.12 26.45
C VAL A 1003 -17.18 -26.48 27.15
N PRO A 1004 -16.07 -27.22 27.28
CA PRO A 1004 -15.81 -27.93 28.52
C PRO A 1004 -14.43 -27.58 29.12
N SER A 1005 -14.40 -27.38 30.44
CA SER A 1005 -13.20 -27.01 31.21
C SER A 1005 -12.57 -28.21 31.91
N ALA A 1006 -11.25 -28.17 32.13
CA ALA A 1006 -10.55 -29.00 33.13
C ALA A 1006 -9.38 -28.18 33.74
N THR A 1007 -9.07 -28.39 35.03
CA THR A 1007 -8.44 -27.33 35.85
C THR A 1007 -7.41 -27.87 36.86
N LEU A 1008 -6.15 -27.40 36.74
CA LEU A 1008 -5.07 -27.26 37.75
C LEU A 1008 -4.32 -28.48 38.38
N THR A 1009 -2.98 -28.41 38.30
CA THR A 1009 -1.93 -28.76 39.32
C THR A 1009 -1.65 -30.22 39.75
N PRO A 1010 -0.44 -30.54 40.30
CA PRO A 1010 0.90 -29.95 40.17
C PRO A 1010 2.05 -30.99 39.92
N LEU A 1011 3.32 -30.56 39.99
CA LEU A 1011 4.57 -31.35 39.90
C LEU A 1011 4.76 -32.35 41.07
N PRO A 1012 5.57 -33.43 40.96
CA PRO A 1012 7.04 -33.29 41.14
C PRO A 1012 8.01 -34.29 40.42
N SER A 1013 9.21 -33.79 40.12
CA SER A 1013 10.58 -34.37 40.21
C SER A 1013 11.00 -35.77 39.70
N ALA A 1014 12.26 -35.77 39.18
CA ALA A 1014 13.25 -36.87 39.06
C ALA A 1014 13.06 -37.94 37.96
N THR A 1015 14.09 -38.64 37.44
CA THR A 1015 15.54 -38.39 37.20
C THR A 1015 16.03 -39.60 36.39
N ASP A 1016 16.67 -39.43 35.22
CA ASP A 1016 18.00 -40.01 34.92
C ASP A 1016 18.53 -39.68 33.50
N THR A 1017 19.81 -39.99 33.26
CA THR A 1017 20.52 -39.78 31.96
C THR A 1017 21.01 -41.13 31.41
N PRO A 1018 21.44 -41.22 30.12
CA PRO A 1018 22.91 -41.23 29.92
C PRO A 1018 23.41 -40.47 28.69
N ILE A 1019 24.68 -40.05 28.75
CA ILE A 1019 25.46 -39.44 27.67
C ILE A 1019 26.40 -40.52 27.11
N PHE A 1020 26.72 -40.47 25.80
CA PHE A 1020 27.93 -41.11 25.29
C PHE A 1020 28.65 -40.31 24.19
N THR A 1021 29.94 -40.12 24.40
CA THR A 1021 30.97 -39.72 23.42
C THR A 1021 32.17 -40.66 23.57
N PRO A 1022 32.93 -40.91 22.50
CA PRO A 1022 34.32 -41.39 22.60
C PRO A 1022 35.33 -40.44 21.92
N THR A 1023 36.61 -40.56 22.30
CA THR A 1023 37.61 -39.47 22.24
C THR A 1023 39.05 -40.01 22.15
N ILE A 1024 39.97 -39.28 21.45
CA ILE A 1024 41.46 -39.39 21.49
C ILE A 1024 42.11 -40.66 20.88
N ALA A 1025 43.30 -40.67 20.23
CA ALA A 1025 44.14 -39.67 19.49
C ALA A 1025 45.13 -40.46 18.57
N PRO A 1026 46.48 -40.26 18.39
CA PRO A 1026 47.49 -39.33 18.93
C PRO A 1026 48.28 -38.53 17.84
N THR A 1027 49.63 -38.47 17.91
CA THR A 1027 50.57 -37.63 17.10
C THR A 1027 51.98 -38.29 17.08
N PRO A 1028 53.06 -37.82 16.37
CA PRO A 1028 53.77 -36.54 16.68
C PRO A 1028 54.55 -35.79 15.54
N GLY A 1029 55.00 -34.56 15.86
CA GLY A 1029 56.09 -33.80 15.20
C GLY A 1029 55.64 -32.67 14.25
N GLU A 1030 56.19 -31.44 14.27
CA GLU A 1030 57.07 -30.75 15.25
C GLU A 1030 56.92 -29.19 15.11
N THR A 1031 57.55 -28.37 15.96
CA THR A 1031 57.24 -26.93 16.23
C THR A 1031 58.48 -25.99 16.12
N PRO A 1032 58.48 -24.66 16.46
CA PRO A 1032 57.54 -23.50 16.35
C PRO A 1032 58.28 -22.30 15.61
N PRO A 1033 58.14 -20.95 15.86
CA PRO A 1033 57.20 -20.10 16.63
C PRO A 1033 56.66 -18.82 15.89
N SER A 1034 56.06 -17.89 16.66
CA SER A 1034 55.45 -16.57 16.30
C SER A 1034 56.30 -15.39 16.88
N PRO A 1035 55.94 -14.07 16.91
CA PRO A 1035 54.75 -13.31 16.44
C PRO A 1035 54.99 -11.87 15.84
N ALA A 1036 53.91 -11.09 15.67
CA ALA A 1036 53.79 -9.60 15.80
C ALA A 1036 53.76 -8.64 14.55
N THR A 1037 53.16 -7.47 14.79
CA THR A 1037 52.84 -6.29 13.94
C THR A 1037 53.88 -5.14 14.09
N PRO A 1038 53.78 -3.92 13.46
CA PRO A 1038 53.01 -3.40 12.30
C PRO A 1038 53.87 -2.52 11.31
N THR A 1039 53.23 -1.68 10.46
CA THR A 1039 53.64 -0.31 10.00
C THR A 1039 54.03 -0.05 8.51
N LEU A 1040 53.66 1.15 8.06
CA LEU A 1040 53.75 1.92 6.78
C LEU A 1040 54.97 1.79 5.81
N ALA A 1041 54.65 1.69 4.50
CA ALA A 1041 55.19 2.44 3.31
C ALA A 1041 56.72 2.47 2.98
N PRO A 1042 57.21 3.01 1.82
CA PRO A 1042 56.56 3.49 0.58
C PRO A 1042 57.13 2.90 -0.76
N SER A 1043 56.65 3.43 -1.91
CA SER A 1043 57.17 3.31 -3.30
C SER A 1043 58.58 3.96 -3.51
N PRO A 1044 59.30 3.92 -4.68
CA PRO A 1044 58.81 3.80 -6.08
C PRO A 1044 59.68 3.12 -7.20
N THR A 1045 59.12 3.12 -8.42
CA THR A 1045 59.66 3.14 -9.81
C THR A 1045 61.08 2.66 -10.17
N ASP A 1046 61.19 1.88 -11.28
CA ASP A 1046 61.77 2.38 -12.56
C ASP A 1046 61.58 1.43 -13.79
N THR A 1047 61.83 1.95 -15.00
CA THR A 1047 61.67 1.36 -16.36
C THR A 1047 63.06 1.42 -17.12
N PRO A 1048 63.25 1.34 -18.47
CA PRO A 1048 62.55 0.72 -19.62
C PRO A 1048 63.48 -0.07 -20.60
N THR A 1049 62.93 -0.61 -21.72
CA THR A 1049 63.65 -0.73 -23.03
C THR A 1049 62.66 -0.80 -24.23
N ALA A 1050 63.08 -0.53 -25.48
CA ALA A 1050 62.18 -0.37 -26.65
C ALA A 1050 62.85 -0.62 -28.03
N THR A 1051 62.06 -0.77 -29.13
CA THR A 1051 62.35 -0.54 -30.60
C THR A 1051 61.20 -1.13 -31.47
N ALA A 1052 60.87 -0.78 -32.74
CA ALA A 1052 61.29 0.27 -33.70
C ALA A 1052 60.16 0.56 -34.76
N SER A 1053 60.38 1.41 -35.78
CA SER A 1053 59.42 1.91 -36.80
C SER A 1053 59.95 1.71 -38.26
N PRO A 1054 59.22 2.02 -39.38
CA PRO A 1054 59.25 3.37 -40.00
C PRO A 1054 57.99 3.84 -40.80
N LEU A 1055 58.10 4.98 -41.53
CA LEU A 1055 57.08 5.82 -42.22
C LEU A 1055 57.49 6.14 -43.70
N PRO A 1056 56.62 6.67 -44.62
CA PRO A 1056 56.43 8.13 -44.88
C PRO A 1056 55.01 8.58 -45.41
N GLN A 1057 54.39 9.70 -44.99
CA GLN A 1057 54.45 11.15 -45.41
C GLN A 1057 53.78 11.60 -46.73
N GLU A 1058 52.92 12.66 -46.66
CA GLU A 1058 53.11 13.99 -47.33
C GLU A 1058 52.14 15.09 -46.80
N THR A 1059 52.32 16.37 -47.18
CA THR A 1059 51.58 17.60 -46.75
C THR A 1059 51.81 18.74 -47.80
N PRO A 1060 51.07 19.91 -47.88
CA PRO A 1060 51.31 21.07 -46.95
C PRO A 1060 50.28 22.27 -46.87
N THR A 1061 50.41 23.12 -45.82
CA THR A 1061 50.14 24.62 -45.72
C THR A 1061 48.73 25.20 -46.04
N LEU A 1062 48.19 26.34 -45.52
CA LEU A 1062 48.46 27.42 -44.51
C LEU A 1062 47.06 28.05 -44.15
N THR A 1063 46.73 29.16 -43.44
CA THR A 1063 47.26 30.41 -42.78
C THR A 1063 46.11 30.90 -41.82
N ALA A 1064 46.08 31.94 -40.94
CA ALA A 1064 46.97 32.98 -40.35
C ALA A 1064 46.34 33.51 -39.00
N THR A 1065 46.53 34.79 -38.62
CA THR A 1065 46.07 35.52 -37.39
C THR A 1065 45.83 37.04 -37.71
N PRO A 1066 45.42 38.01 -36.82
CA PRO A 1066 45.57 38.10 -35.34
C PRO A 1066 44.56 38.91 -34.42
N SER A 1067 44.68 38.72 -33.08
CA SER A 1067 44.58 39.74 -31.98
C SER A 1067 43.21 40.36 -31.55
N PHE A 1068 42.98 40.99 -30.37
CA PHE A 1068 43.85 41.40 -29.21
C PHE A 1068 43.06 41.66 -27.87
N THR A 1069 43.65 41.38 -26.68
CA THR A 1069 43.41 41.98 -25.30
C THR A 1069 42.07 41.74 -24.54
N ALA A 1070 41.97 41.74 -23.18
CA ALA A 1070 42.92 41.93 -22.05
C ALA A 1070 42.48 41.22 -20.72
N THR A 1071 43.42 41.06 -19.77
CA THR A 1071 43.31 40.59 -18.35
C THR A 1071 43.29 41.78 -17.33
N PRO A 1072 43.26 41.68 -15.96
CA PRO A 1072 43.67 40.61 -14.97
C PRO A 1072 42.50 40.10 -14.07
N ALA A 1073 42.53 39.00 -13.29
CA ALA A 1073 43.55 38.22 -12.53
C ALA A 1073 43.80 38.68 -11.06
N PHE A 1074 43.46 37.82 -10.07
CA PHE A 1074 44.00 37.83 -8.68
C PHE A 1074 43.72 36.51 -7.91
N THR A 1075 44.62 36.15 -6.98
CA THR A 1075 44.62 35.01 -6.01
C THR A 1075 45.92 35.10 -5.18
N PRO A 1076 46.20 34.35 -4.08
CA PRO A 1076 45.36 33.42 -3.28
C PRO A 1076 45.49 33.66 -1.73
N THR A 1077 45.14 32.64 -0.90
CA THR A 1077 45.57 32.41 0.52
C THR A 1077 45.03 33.36 1.62
N GLN A 1078 44.90 32.98 2.92
CA GLN A 1078 45.22 31.73 3.65
C GLN A 1078 44.38 31.56 4.95
N THR A 1079 44.15 30.31 5.40
CA THR A 1079 43.75 29.89 6.78
C THR A 1079 42.43 30.43 7.38
N GLN A 1080 41.77 29.73 8.31
CA GLN A 1080 42.15 28.50 9.05
C GLN A 1080 41.04 27.45 8.98
#